data_AF-A0A1V5UPB1-F1
#
_entry.id   AF-A0A1V5UPB1-F1
#
_cell.length_a   1.000
_cell.length_b   1.000
_cell.length_c   1.000
_cell.angle_alpha   90.00
_cell.angle_beta   90.00
_cell.angle_gamma   90.00
#
_symmetry.space_group_name_H-M   'P 1'
#
loop_
_entity.id
_entity.type
_entity.pdbx_description
1 polymer ?
#
loop_
_entity_poly.entity_id
_entity_poly.type
_entity_poly.pdbx_seq_one_letter_code
_entity_poly.pdbx_strand_id
1 'polypeptide(L)'
;MKKEFFCVLFLCASCAGVAAAEFKIVEDRKSNAVILTNPFPTAEEFTAETELAGYIRKITGAAVSRYASGALYADRLHPDRVKIIPVTLENGRCFLPEAVVKKLSSTDNPEAFCIRSAETPEGKFIYIAGRTPRGVMLGTYAFLEKYLGVRWFHAGEEGEYCPKSKDIILRDMDDFRQPWLRKRFLNEWRESVKPFSLDDFHRWMTRNGLHWRENYNLGNFSRETSDFSATGGGLSKGGGHTTFELAVPKELFRTRPEFFPLQNGQRVCKERSQRCLANPEVQKRLAEYIVGYTNFYNPEFRISFHDSTGGWCMCPDCVKMGTDSEGNFSYSNLAHVFCSQIADRVLKINPEAKLSYEMYSQFRPLPTVRNFRYDKRVVGEFCPHQRCYVHPLAEGECNAELYKLMLEWAKISPLGLFDYYAYSNTPYCPLEYTLAKDLKLYEKLHLEHFVEDCSNRELPVPHSNWPFYYVFSKLAWDTSVDVEKLLGEAYTLYYGTAAEPMKKYHSFRRELWESAPGHAMYGGGKRYGTCLAVPGAEKRLLGLLSEAEKLAGNDAVLKKRIAWDRKYLTEFWIAEAARINRRTSGASVTLPARRLSGTIRIDGALEEDAWRSAPLIGGFLDMKTKGEAAEETRVRVLYDDNCFYVGIDAMTEHAWGPLVTHAKTRDGAVWQDDSVEVFLVPPGKDYFHWIVNSAGVFYDAKTRNLSFDSQAEVKARIGKDRYTVEMRVPVKPLGVLKISEGDLWKMHFTRECRNLQPPKTSSGSSIDGVPPHEESLFRKASLGTPVTKNGNFSETVKVPENDRKHMKSDEFPRYWKAYGGRLIKSGGRNKIELEDYLYTLLTLPQNGSPVRIAGTLVASGSGTLKVYLSGCIRKPGDQRGFGNELKPVLGEFVLTEKPSAYPLEYTAEPYSQYYLEFKAAGGKAVLESCVMTR
;
A
#
# COMPACT_ATOMS: atom_id res chain seq x y z
N MET A 1 37.82 24.97 19.72
CA MET A 1 39.22 24.68 19.36
C MET A 1 39.54 23.26 19.82
N LYS A 2 40.22 22.49 18.96
CA LYS A 2 40.71 21.11 19.12
C LYS A 2 39.72 19.97 18.82
N LYS A 3 40.01 19.33 17.69
CA LYS A 3 39.53 18.04 17.18
C LYS A 3 40.12 16.92 18.02
N GLU A 4 39.31 15.95 18.42
CA GLU A 4 39.82 14.66 18.91
C GLU A 4 39.64 13.60 17.83
N PHE A 5 40.78 13.22 17.25
CA PHE A 5 40.96 12.07 16.38
C PHE A 5 41.06 10.83 17.27
N PHE A 6 40.11 9.90 17.17
CA PHE A 6 40.26 8.58 17.77
C PHE A 6 41.24 7.75 16.90
N CYS A 7 42.51 7.73 17.31
CA CYS A 7 43.45 6.69 16.90
C CYS A 7 43.22 5.46 17.79
N VAL A 8 42.67 4.39 17.23
CA VAL A 8 42.67 3.07 17.88
C VAL A 8 44.00 2.40 17.56
N LEU A 9 44.93 2.45 18.52
CA LEU A 9 46.16 1.67 18.57
C LEU A 9 45.81 0.24 18.99
N PHE A 10 46.02 -0.74 18.10
CA PHE A 10 46.01 -2.16 18.46
C PHE A 10 47.37 -2.56 19.02
N LEU A 11 47.37 -3.13 20.23
CA LEU A 11 48.53 -3.81 20.82
C LEU A 11 48.93 -5.02 19.97
N CYS A 12 50.22 -5.10 19.66
CA CYS A 12 50.85 -6.22 18.96
C CYS A 12 50.87 -7.49 19.83
N ALA A 13 50.14 -8.53 19.40
CA ALA A 13 50.50 -9.91 19.67
C ALA A 13 51.23 -10.44 18.44
N SER A 14 52.52 -10.74 18.58
CA SER A 14 53.39 -11.27 17.53
C SER A 14 53.01 -12.73 17.21
N CYS A 15 52.10 -12.92 16.27
CA CYS A 15 52.08 -14.10 15.42
C CYS A 15 52.79 -13.74 14.12
N ALA A 16 53.77 -14.54 13.70
CA ALA A 16 54.41 -14.41 12.39
C ALA A 16 53.37 -14.71 11.30
N GLY A 17 52.53 -13.73 10.99
CA GLY A 17 51.59 -13.77 9.88
C GLY A 17 52.35 -13.54 8.58
N VAL A 18 52.20 -14.46 7.64
CA VAL A 18 52.55 -14.22 6.24
C VAL A 18 51.85 -12.93 5.83
N ALA A 19 52.62 -11.89 5.48
CA ALA A 19 52.05 -10.62 5.06
C ALA A 19 51.19 -10.88 3.81
N ALA A 20 49.89 -10.57 3.89
CA ALA A 20 48.96 -10.70 2.77
C ALA A 20 49.47 -9.89 1.57
N ALA A 21 49.35 -10.45 0.36
CA ALA A 21 49.86 -9.80 -0.83
C ALA A 21 49.10 -8.50 -1.11
N GLU A 22 49.83 -7.42 -1.40
CA GLU A 22 49.24 -6.14 -1.79
C GLU A 22 49.12 -6.00 -3.31
N PHE A 23 47.93 -5.63 -3.76
CA PHE A 23 47.59 -5.37 -5.15
C PHE A 23 47.39 -3.86 -5.34
N LYS A 24 48.46 -3.17 -5.74
CA LYS A 24 48.45 -1.72 -5.98
C LYS A 24 47.88 -1.43 -7.35
N ILE A 25 46.63 -1.01 -7.41
CA ILE A 25 45.94 -0.66 -8.67
C ILE A 25 46.30 0.76 -9.10
N VAL A 26 46.24 1.68 -8.15
CA VAL A 26 46.65 3.07 -8.30
C VAL A 26 47.44 3.47 -7.06
N GLU A 27 48.58 4.12 -7.26
CA GLU A 27 49.39 4.70 -6.19
C GLU A 27 49.79 6.11 -6.61
N ASP A 28 49.53 7.09 -5.74
CA ASP A 28 49.76 8.52 -6.00
C ASP A 28 49.19 8.99 -7.35
N ARG A 29 47.94 8.57 -7.65
CA ARG A 29 47.22 8.86 -8.89
C ARG A 29 47.91 8.34 -10.17
N LYS A 30 48.83 7.38 -10.05
CA LYS A 30 49.45 6.68 -11.17
C LYS A 30 48.94 5.24 -11.22
N SER A 31 48.53 4.81 -12.42
CA SER A 31 48.03 3.45 -12.63
C SER A 31 49.17 2.45 -12.63
N ASN A 32 49.09 1.46 -11.74
CA ASN A 32 49.96 0.30 -11.66
C ASN A 32 49.27 -0.97 -12.17
N ALA A 33 48.06 -0.85 -12.74
CA ALA A 33 47.26 -1.96 -13.22
C ALA A 33 46.87 -1.83 -14.68
N VAL A 34 46.57 -2.96 -15.33
CA VAL A 34 45.92 -3.04 -16.64
C VAL A 34 44.64 -3.86 -16.53
N ILE A 35 43.65 -3.54 -17.37
CA ILE A 35 42.48 -4.41 -17.56
C ILE A 35 42.73 -5.22 -18.83
N LEU A 36 42.81 -6.53 -18.71
CA LEU A 36 42.95 -7.43 -19.85
C LEU A 36 41.56 -7.86 -20.31
N THR A 37 41.28 -7.64 -21.58
CA THR A 37 39.94 -7.78 -22.15
C THR A 37 39.91 -8.90 -23.17
N ASN A 38 38.76 -9.56 -23.29
CA ASN A 38 38.49 -10.49 -24.38
C ASN A 38 38.62 -9.72 -25.71
N PRO A 39 39.33 -10.25 -26.75
CA PRO A 39 39.39 -9.61 -28.06
C PRO A 39 38.03 -9.44 -28.74
N PHE A 40 37.05 -10.29 -28.40
CA PHE A 40 35.68 -10.23 -28.89
C PHE A 40 34.70 -10.24 -27.71
N PRO A 41 34.67 -9.16 -26.91
CA PRO A 41 33.83 -9.13 -25.73
C PRO A 41 32.36 -9.06 -26.13
N THR A 42 31.52 -9.74 -25.38
CA THR A 42 30.08 -9.49 -25.37
C THR A 42 29.77 -8.06 -24.88
N ALA A 43 28.53 -7.61 -25.06
CA ALA A 43 28.14 -6.27 -24.65
C ALA A 43 28.25 -6.06 -23.12
N GLU A 44 27.96 -7.11 -22.33
CA GLU A 44 28.11 -7.14 -20.88
C GLU A 44 29.58 -7.11 -20.45
N GLU A 45 30.46 -7.89 -21.10
CA GLU A 45 31.90 -7.88 -20.82
C GLU A 45 32.50 -6.49 -21.14
N PHE A 46 32.17 -5.91 -22.29
CA PHE A 46 32.63 -4.58 -22.66
C PHE A 46 32.14 -3.49 -21.70
N THR A 47 30.88 -3.58 -21.26
CA THR A 47 30.31 -2.69 -20.25
C THR A 47 31.04 -2.82 -18.91
N ALA A 48 31.29 -4.05 -18.46
CA ALA A 48 32.02 -4.33 -17.23
C ALA A 48 33.42 -3.67 -17.24
N GLU A 49 34.18 -3.88 -18.31
CA GLU A 49 35.53 -3.32 -18.47
C GLU A 49 35.52 -1.79 -18.51
N THR A 50 34.52 -1.20 -19.19
CA THR A 50 34.37 0.25 -19.33
C THR A 50 33.99 0.91 -18.00
N GLU A 51 33.01 0.35 -17.29
CA GLU A 51 32.59 0.82 -15.97
C GLU A 51 33.74 0.69 -14.96
N LEU A 52 34.47 -0.42 -14.96
CA LEU A 52 35.62 -0.62 -14.08
C LEU A 52 36.69 0.46 -14.27
N ALA A 53 37.14 0.68 -15.52
CA ALA A 53 38.10 1.73 -15.83
C ALA A 53 37.57 3.12 -15.47
N GLY A 54 36.28 3.36 -15.76
CA GLY A 54 35.59 4.62 -15.48
C GLY A 54 35.55 4.93 -13.99
N TYR A 55 35.20 3.98 -13.14
CA TYR A 55 35.14 4.18 -11.69
C TYR A 55 36.52 4.30 -11.05
N ILE A 56 37.52 3.53 -11.49
CA ILE A 56 38.90 3.74 -11.01
C ILE A 56 39.35 5.18 -11.28
N ARG A 57 39.04 5.71 -12.47
CA ARG A 57 39.30 7.11 -12.81
C ARG A 57 38.46 8.09 -11.99
N LYS A 58 37.17 7.82 -11.77
CA LYS A 58 36.32 8.67 -10.92
C LYS A 58 36.84 8.75 -9.47
N ILE A 59 37.39 7.66 -8.94
CA ILE A 59 37.92 7.58 -7.58
C ILE A 59 39.26 8.32 -7.47
N THR A 60 40.16 8.06 -8.43
CA THR A 60 41.59 8.42 -8.31
C THR A 60 42.08 9.53 -9.23
N GLY A 61 41.37 9.81 -10.30
CA GLY A 61 41.84 10.62 -11.43
C GLY A 61 42.79 9.88 -12.38
N ALA A 62 43.29 8.70 -12.02
CA ALA A 62 44.19 7.91 -12.86
C ALA A 62 43.44 7.13 -13.93
N ALA A 63 43.98 7.08 -15.14
CA ALA A 63 43.45 6.22 -16.21
C ALA A 63 44.09 4.82 -16.13
N VAL A 64 43.26 3.78 -16.14
CA VAL A 64 43.70 2.39 -16.30
C VAL A 64 43.44 1.97 -17.74
N SER A 65 44.50 1.55 -18.43
CA SER A 65 44.41 1.11 -19.82
C SER A 65 43.76 -0.25 -19.93
N ARG A 66 42.95 -0.42 -20.98
CA ARG A 66 42.37 -1.70 -21.41
C ARG A 66 43.20 -2.27 -22.55
N TYR A 67 43.51 -3.55 -22.51
CA TYR A 67 44.26 -4.24 -23.57
C TYR A 67 43.53 -5.51 -24.00
N ALA A 68 43.13 -5.54 -25.27
CA ALA A 68 42.59 -6.73 -25.90
C ALA A 68 43.72 -7.75 -26.11
N SER A 69 43.60 -8.90 -25.48
CA SER A 69 44.55 -9.99 -25.65
C SER A 69 43.85 -11.33 -25.44
N GLY A 70 44.21 -12.32 -26.26
CA GLY A 70 43.79 -13.70 -26.00
C GLY A 70 44.30 -14.10 -24.62
N ALA A 71 43.42 -14.61 -23.76
CA ALA A 71 43.73 -14.74 -22.34
C ALA A 71 44.87 -15.73 -22.02
N LEU A 72 45.21 -16.63 -22.95
CA LEU A 72 46.42 -17.46 -22.93
C LEU A 72 47.75 -16.67 -22.96
N TYR A 73 47.72 -15.40 -23.37
CA TYR A 73 48.88 -14.51 -23.42
C TYR A 73 48.87 -13.46 -22.31
N ALA A 74 47.86 -13.48 -21.43
CA ALA A 74 47.70 -12.52 -20.32
C ALA A 74 48.94 -12.47 -19.41
N ASP A 75 49.53 -13.64 -19.16
CA ASP A 75 50.66 -13.82 -18.24
C ASP A 75 51.97 -13.21 -18.75
N ARG A 76 52.07 -12.97 -20.06
CA ARG A 76 53.28 -12.42 -20.71
C ARG A 76 53.20 -10.92 -20.95
N LEU A 77 52.04 -10.30 -20.75
CA LEU A 77 51.81 -8.88 -20.99
C LEU A 77 51.88 -8.11 -19.68
N HIS A 78 52.70 -7.05 -19.66
CA HIS A 78 52.85 -6.14 -18.52
C HIS A 78 53.25 -6.86 -17.20
N PRO A 79 54.38 -7.58 -17.15
CA PRO A 79 54.79 -8.39 -15.99
C PRO A 79 54.79 -7.59 -14.67
N ASP A 80 55.20 -6.32 -14.72
CA ASP A 80 55.34 -5.44 -13.56
C ASP A 80 54.03 -4.75 -13.10
N ARG A 81 52.91 -5.04 -13.77
CA ARG A 81 51.60 -4.42 -13.46
C ARG A 81 50.63 -5.46 -12.91
N VAL A 82 49.69 -5.00 -12.09
CA VAL A 82 48.54 -5.82 -11.66
C VAL A 82 47.61 -6.02 -12.85
N LYS A 83 47.30 -7.27 -13.19
CA LYS A 83 46.37 -7.60 -14.27
C LYS A 83 44.97 -7.84 -13.70
N ILE A 84 44.01 -7.01 -14.08
CA ILE A 84 42.60 -7.21 -13.75
C ILE A 84 41.92 -7.89 -14.95
N ILE A 85 41.27 -9.02 -14.71
CA ILE A 85 40.75 -9.89 -15.78
C ILE A 85 39.27 -10.20 -15.53
N PRO A 86 38.35 -9.39 -16.09
CA PRO A 86 36.96 -9.77 -16.26
C PRO A 86 36.85 -10.88 -17.32
N VAL A 87 36.34 -12.06 -16.96
CA VAL A 87 36.27 -13.18 -17.91
C VAL A 87 35.19 -14.21 -17.58
N THR A 88 34.58 -14.81 -18.60
CA THR A 88 33.63 -15.91 -18.40
C THR A 88 34.34 -17.22 -18.05
N LEU A 89 33.62 -18.17 -17.43
CA LEU A 89 34.13 -19.52 -17.18
C LEU A 89 34.53 -20.22 -18.49
N GLU A 90 33.76 -20.02 -19.56
CA GLU A 90 34.02 -20.61 -20.88
C GLU A 90 35.35 -20.12 -21.46
N ASN A 91 35.54 -18.80 -21.54
CA ASN A 91 36.76 -18.21 -22.09
C ASN A 91 37.95 -18.32 -21.14
N GLY A 92 37.68 -18.40 -19.83
CA GLY A 92 38.67 -18.37 -18.76
C GLY A 92 39.25 -19.73 -18.36
N ARG A 93 38.63 -20.84 -18.81
CA ARG A 93 38.80 -22.16 -18.17
C ARG A 93 40.24 -22.66 -18.06
N CYS A 94 41.09 -22.32 -19.03
CA CYS A 94 42.46 -22.85 -19.12
C CYS A 94 43.50 -22.09 -18.29
N PHE A 95 43.18 -20.89 -17.77
CA PHE A 95 44.13 -20.08 -16.99
C PHE A 95 43.52 -19.52 -15.69
N LEU A 96 42.20 -19.66 -15.48
CA LEU A 96 41.61 -19.39 -14.17
C LEU A 96 42.15 -20.39 -13.13
N PRO A 97 42.39 -19.95 -11.87
CA PRO A 97 42.76 -20.87 -10.80
C PRO A 97 41.74 -22.01 -10.66
N GLU A 98 42.20 -23.24 -10.41
CA GLU A 98 41.34 -24.43 -10.32
C GLU A 98 40.19 -24.25 -9.32
N ALA A 99 40.46 -23.59 -8.19
CA ALA A 99 39.45 -23.26 -7.18
C ALA A 99 38.32 -22.38 -7.74
N VAL A 100 38.62 -21.43 -8.63
CA VAL A 100 37.62 -20.57 -9.29
C VAL A 100 36.79 -21.38 -10.27
N VAL A 101 37.44 -22.20 -11.11
CA VAL A 101 36.77 -23.09 -12.06
C VAL A 101 35.82 -24.04 -11.32
N LYS A 102 36.27 -24.65 -10.21
CA LYS A 102 35.46 -25.53 -9.38
C LYS A 102 34.24 -24.83 -8.80
N LYS A 103 34.41 -23.62 -8.23
CA LYS A 103 33.30 -22.82 -7.68
C LYS A 103 32.26 -22.48 -8.76
N LEU A 104 32.68 -21.93 -9.90
CA LEU A 104 31.77 -21.56 -10.99
C LEU A 104 31.12 -22.77 -11.70
N SER A 105 31.77 -23.93 -11.69
CA SER A 105 31.23 -25.17 -12.25
C SER A 105 30.24 -25.88 -11.31
N SER A 106 30.22 -25.53 -10.03
CA SER A 106 29.38 -26.18 -9.00
C SER A 106 27.90 -25.75 -9.02
N THR A 107 27.57 -24.72 -9.80
CA THR A 107 26.24 -24.12 -9.89
C THR A 107 25.85 -23.95 -11.35
N ASP A 108 24.56 -24.01 -11.65
CA ASP A 108 23.99 -23.70 -12.96
C ASP A 108 23.53 -22.24 -13.05
N ASN A 109 23.58 -21.47 -11.96
CA ASN A 109 23.10 -20.10 -11.91
C ASN A 109 23.93 -19.19 -12.84
N PRO A 110 23.34 -18.62 -13.91
CA PRO A 110 24.09 -17.87 -14.91
C PRO A 110 24.76 -16.61 -14.35
N GLU A 111 24.23 -16.08 -13.25
CA GLU A 111 24.71 -14.85 -12.61
C GLU A 111 25.77 -15.10 -11.53
N ALA A 112 26.18 -16.36 -11.31
CA ALA A 112 27.26 -16.69 -10.38
C ALA A 112 28.60 -16.10 -10.84
N PHE A 113 29.38 -15.60 -9.89
CA PHE A 113 30.71 -15.06 -10.14
C PHE A 113 31.69 -15.28 -8.98
N CYS A 114 32.97 -15.12 -9.26
CA CYS A 114 34.06 -15.21 -8.30
C CYS A 114 35.04 -14.05 -8.53
N ILE A 115 35.29 -13.26 -7.48
CA ILE A 115 36.36 -12.26 -7.44
C ILE A 115 37.52 -12.91 -6.68
N ARG A 116 38.68 -13.03 -7.33
CA ARG A 116 39.84 -13.66 -6.71
C ARG A 116 41.13 -12.94 -7.06
N SER A 117 41.97 -12.68 -6.07
CA SER A 117 43.36 -12.27 -6.30
C SER A 117 44.29 -13.48 -6.31
N ALA A 118 45.37 -13.39 -7.08
CA ALA A 118 46.45 -14.36 -7.07
C ALA A 118 47.79 -13.68 -7.34
N GLU A 119 48.81 -14.07 -6.60
CA GLU A 119 50.21 -13.77 -6.93
C GLU A 119 50.86 -15.07 -7.39
N THR A 120 51.33 -15.08 -8.63
CA THR A 120 52.00 -16.22 -9.26
C THR A 120 53.39 -15.78 -9.75
N PRO A 121 54.26 -16.71 -10.17
CA PRO A 121 55.54 -16.35 -10.80
C PRO A 121 55.39 -15.39 -12.00
N GLU A 122 54.23 -15.38 -12.66
CA GLU A 122 53.88 -14.54 -13.81
C GLU A 122 53.33 -13.15 -13.41
N GLY A 123 53.15 -12.90 -12.10
CA GLY A 123 52.82 -11.62 -11.51
C GLY A 123 51.53 -11.61 -10.70
N LYS A 124 50.92 -10.43 -10.57
CA LYS A 124 49.73 -10.20 -9.73
C LYS A 124 48.46 -10.10 -10.56
N PHE A 125 47.47 -10.90 -10.22
CA PHE A 125 46.20 -11.04 -10.93
C PHE A 125 45.01 -10.75 -10.02
N ILE A 126 43.99 -10.10 -10.58
CA ILE A 126 42.65 -9.98 -10.00
C ILE A 126 41.67 -10.50 -11.05
N TYR A 127 41.14 -11.69 -10.81
CA TYR A 127 40.11 -12.31 -11.64
C TYR A 127 38.74 -11.84 -11.19
N ILE A 128 37.93 -11.37 -12.13
CA ILE A 128 36.50 -11.14 -11.96
C ILE A 128 35.80 -12.13 -12.89
N ALA A 129 35.69 -13.38 -12.42
CA ALA A 129 35.29 -14.52 -13.22
C ALA A 129 33.78 -14.78 -13.08
N GLY A 130 33.02 -14.74 -14.17
CA GLY A 130 31.58 -15.01 -14.18
C GLY A 130 31.25 -16.36 -14.83
N ARG A 131 30.16 -17.02 -14.43
CA ARG A 131 29.69 -18.23 -15.14
C ARG A 131 29.24 -17.92 -16.56
N THR A 132 28.63 -16.77 -16.77
CA THR A 132 28.21 -16.21 -18.06
C THR A 132 28.68 -14.75 -18.17
N PRO A 133 28.55 -14.09 -19.34
CA PRO A 133 28.83 -12.65 -19.47
C PRO A 133 28.13 -11.77 -18.42
N ARG A 134 26.87 -12.06 -18.10
CA ARG A 134 26.15 -11.35 -17.05
C ARG A 134 26.78 -11.53 -15.67
N GLY A 135 27.28 -12.72 -15.35
CA GLY A 135 28.06 -12.97 -14.13
C GLY A 135 29.33 -12.11 -14.05
N VAL A 136 30.02 -11.88 -15.17
CA VAL A 136 31.23 -11.02 -15.22
C VAL A 136 30.88 -9.57 -14.89
N MET A 137 29.80 -9.06 -15.51
CA MET A 137 29.31 -7.71 -15.26
C MET A 137 28.88 -7.50 -13.81
N LEU A 138 28.11 -8.43 -13.25
CA LEU A 138 27.66 -8.38 -11.85
C LEU A 138 28.83 -8.54 -10.89
N GLY A 139 29.81 -9.39 -11.20
CA GLY A 139 31.06 -9.50 -10.44
C GLY A 139 31.85 -8.20 -10.45
N THR A 140 31.83 -7.47 -11.57
CA THR A 140 32.47 -6.16 -11.66
C THR A 140 31.75 -5.12 -10.80
N TYR A 141 30.41 -5.07 -10.83
CA TYR A 141 29.67 -4.17 -9.95
C TYR A 141 29.85 -4.54 -8.47
N ALA A 142 29.90 -5.82 -8.12
CA ALA A 142 30.22 -6.27 -6.77
C ALA A 142 31.66 -5.90 -6.37
N PHE A 143 32.60 -5.92 -7.31
CA PHE A 143 33.97 -5.47 -7.06
C PHE A 143 34.02 -3.96 -6.76
N LEU A 144 33.36 -3.16 -7.60
CA LEU A 144 33.24 -1.72 -7.42
C LEU A 144 32.55 -1.36 -6.10
N GLU A 145 31.48 -2.07 -5.74
CA GLU A 145 30.74 -1.85 -4.51
C GLU A 145 31.55 -2.25 -3.28
N LYS A 146 32.00 -3.50 -3.19
CA LYS A 146 32.63 -4.03 -1.99
C LYS A 146 34.05 -3.52 -1.77
N TYR A 147 34.88 -3.53 -2.82
CA TYR A 147 36.32 -3.27 -2.68
C TYR A 147 36.70 -1.83 -3.00
N LEU A 148 35.93 -1.14 -3.85
CA LEU A 148 36.17 0.27 -4.18
C LEU A 148 35.20 1.24 -3.50
N GLY A 149 34.20 0.76 -2.76
CA GLY A 149 33.31 1.58 -1.94
C GLY A 149 32.25 2.39 -2.73
N VAL A 150 32.00 2.04 -3.99
CA VAL A 150 30.97 2.70 -4.81
C VAL A 150 29.57 2.28 -4.35
N ARG A 151 28.59 3.18 -4.38
CA ARG A 151 27.17 2.85 -4.09
C ARG A 151 26.25 3.48 -5.13
N TRP A 152 25.14 2.79 -5.40
CA TRP A 152 24.06 3.26 -6.27
C TRP A 152 22.71 3.14 -5.55
N PHE A 153 22.33 4.18 -4.81
CA PHE A 153 21.15 4.19 -3.94
C PHE A 153 19.83 4.28 -4.71
N HIS A 154 19.80 5.09 -5.77
CA HIS A 154 18.70 5.19 -6.72
C HIS A 154 19.24 5.62 -8.09
N ALA A 155 18.37 5.77 -9.08
CA ALA A 155 18.74 6.20 -10.42
C ALA A 155 19.16 7.69 -10.48
N GLY A 156 19.96 8.04 -11.49
CA GLY A 156 20.51 9.38 -11.65
C GLY A 156 21.77 9.65 -10.80
N GLU A 157 22.42 10.78 -11.06
CA GLU A 157 23.71 11.13 -10.45
C GLU A 157 23.61 11.36 -8.95
N GLU A 158 22.48 11.87 -8.46
CA GLU A 158 22.25 12.06 -7.03
C GLU A 158 22.10 10.74 -6.28
N GLY A 159 21.92 9.60 -6.97
CA GLY A 159 21.90 8.28 -6.35
C GLY A 159 23.30 7.65 -6.23
N GLU A 160 24.33 8.22 -6.86
CA GLU A 160 25.68 7.68 -6.88
C GLU A 160 26.52 8.22 -5.70
N TYR A 161 27.23 7.33 -5.02
CA TYR A 161 28.35 7.67 -4.16
C TYR A 161 29.61 7.02 -4.69
N CYS A 162 30.64 7.82 -4.91
CA CYS A 162 31.93 7.38 -5.42
C CYS A 162 33.03 8.01 -4.55
N PRO A 163 33.77 7.22 -3.76
CA PRO A 163 34.78 7.76 -2.86
C PRO A 163 35.91 8.43 -3.64
N LYS A 164 36.60 9.37 -2.99
CA LYS A 164 37.77 10.05 -3.56
C LYS A 164 39.01 9.60 -2.80
N SER A 165 39.98 9.05 -3.53
CA SER A 165 41.25 8.58 -2.97
C SER A 165 42.35 8.79 -4.00
N LYS A 166 43.59 9.06 -3.59
CA LYS A 166 44.74 9.05 -4.51
C LYS A 166 45.27 7.64 -4.80
N ASP A 167 44.88 6.66 -3.98
CA ASP A 167 45.37 5.30 -3.99
C ASP A 167 44.21 4.29 -4.05
N ILE A 168 44.42 3.18 -4.74
CA ILE A 168 43.62 1.95 -4.63
C ILE A 168 44.61 0.81 -4.39
N ILE A 169 44.69 0.36 -3.15
CA ILE A 169 45.53 -0.75 -2.72
C ILE A 169 44.60 -1.81 -2.13
N LEU A 170 44.56 -2.96 -2.79
CA LEU A 170 43.73 -4.09 -2.38
C LEU A 170 44.61 -5.16 -1.73
N ARG A 171 43.99 -5.97 -0.88
CA ARG A 171 44.61 -7.15 -0.27
C ARG A 171 44.07 -8.41 -0.93
N ASP A 172 44.47 -9.57 -0.42
CA ASP A 172 43.96 -10.84 -0.90
C ASP A 172 42.43 -10.92 -0.85
N MET A 173 41.86 -11.43 -1.94
CA MET A 173 40.41 -11.54 -2.18
C MET A 173 40.07 -12.95 -2.62
N ASP A 174 39.02 -13.53 -2.04
CA ASP A 174 38.37 -14.75 -2.50
C ASP A 174 36.87 -14.67 -2.18
N ASP A 175 36.08 -14.20 -3.14
CA ASP A 175 34.66 -13.86 -2.96
C ASP A 175 33.82 -14.47 -4.09
N PHE A 176 33.17 -15.58 -3.78
CA PHE A 176 32.23 -16.25 -4.68
C PHE A 176 30.80 -15.93 -4.27
N ARG A 177 29.98 -15.55 -5.24
CA ARG A 177 28.61 -15.11 -5.03
C ARG A 177 27.69 -15.66 -6.11
N GLN A 178 26.45 -15.89 -5.71
CA GLN A 178 25.31 -16.13 -6.59
C GLN A 178 24.06 -15.62 -5.88
N PRO A 179 23.05 -15.12 -6.61
CA PRO A 179 21.79 -14.71 -5.98
C PRO A 179 20.98 -15.94 -5.59
N TRP A 180 20.29 -15.89 -4.43
CA TRP A 180 19.31 -16.91 -4.07
C TRP A 180 18.07 -16.85 -4.97
N LEU A 181 17.65 -15.64 -5.34
CA LEU A 181 16.48 -15.41 -6.19
C LEU A 181 16.91 -15.24 -7.64
N ARG A 182 16.54 -16.17 -8.52
CA ARG A 182 17.05 -16.22 -9.91
C ARG A 182 16.61 -15.05 -10.78
N LYS A 183 15.37 -14.57 -10.66
CA LYS A 183 14.88 -13.42 -11.43
C LYS A 183 14.20 -12.40 -10.52
N ARG A 184 14.57 -11.12 -10.69
CA ARG A 184 14.33 -10.04 -9.73
C ARG A 184 13.89 -8.80 -10.49
N PHE A 185 12.58 -8.62 -10.67
CA PHE A 185 12.04 -7.59 -11.53
C PHE A 185 11.42 -6.44 -10.74
N LEU A 186 11.66 -5.23 -11.22
CA LEU A 186 10.74 -4.11 -11.04
C LEU A 186 10.03 -3.96 -12.38
N ASN A 187 8.70 -3.81 -12.38
CA ASN A 187 8.00 -3.41 -13.60
C ASN A 187 7.81 -1.91 -13.59
N GLU A 188 8.13 -1.27 -14.71
CA GLU A 188 8.07 0.17 -14.84
C GLU A 188 7.55 0.62 -16.20
N TRP A 189 7.25 1.90 -16.26
CA TRP A 189 6.99 2.65 -17.47
C TRP A 189 7.46 4.09 -17.27
N ARG A 190 7.59 4.84 -18.36
CA ARG A 190 8.21 6.17 -18.37
C ARG A 190 7.68 7.14 -17.32
N GLU A 191 6.38 7.05 -17.01
CA GLU A 191 5.74 7.96 -16.05
C GLU A 191 5.97 7.57 -14.59
N SER A 192 6.13 6.28 -14.25
CA SER A 192 6.28 5.86 -12.84
C SER A 192 7.66 6.07 -12.26
N VAL A 193 8.70 6.14 -13.11
CA VAL A 193 10.09 6.32 -12.68
C VAL A 193 10.51 7.77 -12.60
N LYS A 194 9.61 8.72 -12.92
CA LYS A 194 9.92 10.15 -12.82
C LYS A 194 10.42 10.50 -11.40
N PRO A 195 11.44 11.38 -11.29
CA PRO A 195 12.01 12.23 -12.33
C PRO A 195 13.10 11.56 -13.18
N PHE A 196 13.37 10.26 -12.99
CA PHE A 196 14.38 9.54 -13.75
C PHE A 196 13.91 9.27 -15.18
N SER A 197 14.88 9.11 -16.09
CA SER A 197 14.62 8.44 -17.37
C SER A 197 14.50 6.93 -17.14
N LEU A 198 13.86 6.21 -18.08
CA LEU A 198 13.82 4.73 -18.03
C LEU A 198 15.23 4.16 -18.09
N ASP A 199 16.08 4.70 -18.97
CA ASP A 199 17.45 4.22 -19.16
C ASP A 199 18.30 4.39 -17.89
N ASP A 200 18.16 5.52 -17.17
CA ASP A 200 18.82 5.72 -15.88
C ASP A 200 18.34 4.72 -14.83
N PHE A 201 17.05 4.42 -14.84
CA PHE A 201 16.45 3.45 -13.93
C PHE A 201 16.93 2.03 -14.23
N HIS A 202 16.92 1.61 -15.49
CA HIS A 202 17.45 0.33 -15.95
C HIS A 202 18.95 0.18 -15.66
N ARG A 203 19.73 1.25 -15.84
CA ARG A 203 21.15 1.27 -15.46
C ARG A 203 21.34 1.09 -13.96
N TRP A 204 20.55 1.79 -13.14
CA TRP A 204 20.57 1.61 -11.69
C TRP A 204 20.16 0.19 -11.26
N MET A 205 19.14 -0.38 -11.89
CA MET A 205 18.71 -1.76 -11.68
C MET A 205 19.85 -2.73 -12.01
N THR A 206 20.48 -2.57 -13.17
CA THR A 206 21.59 -3.42 -13.63
C THR A 206 22.79 -3.35 -12.68
N ARG A 207 23.19 -2.15 -12.27
CA ARG A 207 24.29 -1.93 -11.30
C ARG A 207 24.03 -2.55 -9.92
N ASN A 208 22.77 -2.66 -9.52
CA ASN A 208 22.37 -3.35 -8.29
C ASN A 208 21.93 -4.81 -8.52
N GLY A 209 22.21 -5.38 -9.69
CA GLY A 209 21.96 -6.78 -9.99
C GLY A 209 20.48 -7.17 -10.06
N LEU A 210 19.61 -6.25 -10.46
CA LEU A 210 18.20 -6.50 -10.78
C LEU A 210 18.02 -6.75 -12.29
N HIS A 211 16.81 -7.18 -12.67
CA HIS A 211 16.37 -7.40 -14.04
C HIS A 211 15.24 -6.44 -14.37
N TRP A 212 15.16 -6.03 -15.62
CA TRP A 212 14.06 -5.25 -16.17
C TRP A 212 13.47 -6.00 -17.38
N ARG A 213 12.21 -5.72 -17.70
CA ARG A 213 11.49 -6.44 -18.76
C ARG A 213 11.29 -5.56 -19.97
N GLU A 214 11.50 -6.14 -21.14
CA GLU A 214 11.16 -5.50 -22.40
C GLU A 214 9.96 -6.19 -23.02
N ASN A 215 8.94 -5.39 -23.34
CA ASN A 215 7.83 -5.83 -24.16
C ASN A 215 8.30 -5.88 -25.62
N TYR A 216 8.78 -7.04 -26.05
CA TYR A 216 9.29 -7.28 -27.40
C TYR A 216 8.14 -7.20 -28.44
N ASN A 217 7.96 -6.04 -29.06
CA ASN A 217 7.36 -5.88 -30.39
C ASN A 217 8.48 -5.44 -31.35
N LEU A 218 9.26 -6.42 -31.83
CA LEU A 218 10.52 -6.22 -32.58
C LEU A 218 10.45 -5.31 -33.81
N GLY A 219 9.27 -5.09 -34.37
CA GLY A 219 9.11 -4.22 -35.55
C GLY A 219 9.52 -2.75 -35.34
N ASN A 220 9.71 -2.30 -34.09
CA ASN A 220 9.86 -0.89 -33.75
C ASN A 220 11.16 -0.50 -32.99
N PHE A 221 12.13 -1.41 -32.83
CA PHE A 221 13.33 -1.11 -32.03
C PHE A 221 14.49 -0.57 -32.87
N SER A 222 15.15 0.49 -32.37
CA SER A 222 16.43 0.92 -32.91
C SER A 222 17.54 -0.07 -32.52
N ARG A 223 18.64 -0.08 -33.29
CA ARG A 223 19.84 -0.88 -32.96
C ARG A 223 20.40 -0.49 -31.58
N GLU A 224 20.41 0.80 -31.28
CA GLU A 224 20.85 1.33 -29.98
C GLU A 224 20.02 0.81 -28.81
N THR A 225 18.69 0.77 -28.97
CA THR A 225 17.83 0.20 -27.93
C THR A 225 18.14 -1.28 -27.75
N SER A 226 18.27 -2.04 -28.84
CA SER A 226 18.57 -3.47 -28.80
C SER A 226 19.93 -3.78 -28.14
N ASP A 227 20.95 -2.97 -28.41
CA ASP A 227 22.27 -3.12 -27.80
C ASP A 227 22.20 -2.80 -26.29
N PHE A 228 21.45 -1.77 -25.88
CA PHE A 228 21.20 -1.46 -24.46
C PHE A 228 20.48 -2.60 -23.74
N SER A 229 19.45 -3.19 -24.36
CA SER A 229 18.72 -4.36 -23.87
C SER A 229 19.64 -5.53 -23.56
N ALA A 230 20.55 -5.82 -24.48
CA ALA A 230 21.52 -6.89 -24.34
C ALA A 230 22.47 -6.65 -23.15
N THR A 231 22.85 -5.41 -22.87
CA THR A 231 23.79 -5.09 -21.78
C THR A 231 23.18 -5.14 -20.37
N GLY A 232 21.86 -4.99 -20.22
CA GLY A 232 21.23 -4.72 -18.92
C GLY A 232 20.62 -5.92 -18.18
N GLY A 233 20.59 -7.10 -18.81
CA GLY A 233 19.70 -8.18 -18.36
C GLY A 233 18.23 -7.88 -18.63
N GLY A 234 17.95 -7.17 -19.71
CA GLY A 234 16.62 -7.12 -20.29
C GLY A 234 16.20 -8.53 -20.65
N LEU A 235 15.22 -9.06 -19.92
CA LEU A 235 14.65 -10.36 -20.25
C LEU A 235 13.40 -10.13 -21.10
N SER A 236 13.46 -10.58 -22.35
CA SER A 236 12.27 -10.62 -23.21
C SER A 236 11.20 -11.47 -22.53
N LYS A 237 9.94 -11.06 -22.65
CA LYS A 237 8.79 -11.80 -22.14
C LYS A 237 7.67 -11.80 -23.16
N GLY A 238 7.05 -12.97 -23.33
CA GLY A 238 5.80 -13.13 -24.06
C GLY A 238 4.59 -13.19 -23.14
N GLY A 239 3.42 -12.91 -23.70
CA GLY A 239 2.13 -13.12 -23.04
C GLY A 239 1.54 -11.88 -22.38
N GLY A 240 0.66 -12.08 -21.39
CA GLY A 240 -0.09 -11.00 -20.73
C GLY A 240 -1.41 -10.64 -21.43
N HIS A 241 -1.93 -9.44 -21.18
CA HIS A 241 -3.32 -9.05 -21.51
C HIS A 241 -3.65 -9.10 -23.01
N THR A 242 -2.65 -8.91 -23.86
CA THR A 242 -2.82 -8.87 -25.33
C THR A 242 -2.74 -10.24 -25.99
N THR A 243 -2.36 -11.30 -25.25
CA THR A 243 -2.13 -12.65 -25.80
C THR A 243 -3.29 -13.13 -26.66
N PHE A 244 -4.51 -13.02 -26.13
CA PHE A 244 -5.72 -13.47 -26.81
C PHE A 244 -6.07 -12.61 -28.02
N GLU A 245 -5.76 -11.31 -27.97
CA GLU A 245 -6.00 -10.38 -29.08
C GLU A 245 -5.04 -10.67 -30.24
N LEU A 246 -3.80 -11.06 -29.95
CA LEU A 246 -2.81 -11.41 -30.96
C LEU A 246 -3.08 -12.79 -31.59
N ALA A 247 -3.42 -13.79 -30.78
CA ALA A 247 -3.72 -15.14 -31.28
C ALA A 247 -5.09 -15.25 -31.98
N VAL A 248 -6.08 -14.47 -31.50
CA VAL A 248 -7.46 -14.44 -31.99
C VAL A 248 -7.90 -12.98 -32.17
N PRO A 249 -7.51 -12.35 -33.28
CA PRO A 249 -7.74 -10.92 -33.53
C PRO A 249 -9.22 -10.61 -33.74
N LYS A 250 -9.62 -9.38 -33.40
CA LYS A 250 -11.02 -8.92 -33.38
C LYS A 250 -11.72 -9.03 -34.73
N GLU A 251 -10.97 -8.98 -35.81
CA GLU A 251 -11.45 -9.11 -37.19
C GLU A 251 -12.13 -10.45 -37.44
N LEU A 252 -11.71 -11.50 -36.71
CA LEU A 252 -12.33 -12.81 -36.78
C LEU A 252 -13.76 -12.82 -36.24
N PHE A 253 -14.21 -11.81 -35.49
CA PHE A 253 -15.57 -11.78 -34.97
C PHE A 253 -16.63 -11.81 -36.09
N ARG A 254 -16.31 -11.24 -37.26
CA ARG A 254 -17.21 -11.20 -38.41
C ARG A 254 -17.50 -12.58 -39.01
N THR A 255 -16.52 -13.48 -38.96
CA THR A 255 -16.57 -14.79 -39.62
C THR A 255 -16.59 -15.95 -38.64
N ARG A 256 -16.15 -15.72 -37.40
CA ARG A 256 -16.00 -16.69 -36.30
C ARG A 256 -16.50 -16.11 -34.97
N PRO A 257 -17.77 -15.66 -34.87
CA PRO A 257 -18.30 -15.09 -33.63
C PRO A 257 -18.25 -16.08 -32.44
N GLU A 258 -18.20 -17.39 -32.69
CA GLU A 258 -18.05 -18.45 -31.69
C GLU A 258 -16.70 -18.45 -30.95
N PHE A 259 -15.68 -17.76 -31.48
CA PHE A 259 -14.39 -17.58 -30.80
C PHE A 259 -14.44 -16.54 -29.67
N PHE A 260 -15.49 -15.74 -29.65
CA PHE A 260 -15.65 -14.59 -28.78
C PHE A 260 -16.61 -14.94 -27.63
N PRO A 261 -16.56 -14.21 -26.51
CA PRO A 261 -17.29 -14.60 -25.31
C PRO A 261 -18.81 -14.47 -25.54
N LEU A 262 -19.56 -15.46 -25.06
CA LEU A 262 -21.01 -15.38 -24.94
C LEU A 262 -21.36 -14.72 -23.60
N GLN A 263 -22.03 -13.58 -23.65
CA GLN A 263 -22.49 -12.83 -22.48
C GLN A 263 -23.95 -12.47 -22.69
N ASN A 264 -24.80 -12.75 -21.70
CA ASN A 264 -26.24 -12.45 -21.76
C ASN A 264 -26.91 -12.94 -23.07
N GLY A 265 -26.54 -14.14 -23.52
CA GLY A 265 -27.07 -14.76 -24.74
C GLY A 265 -26.51 -14.21 -26.06
N GLN A 266 -25.60 -13.22 -26.03
CA GLN A 266 -25.00 -12.61 -27.23
C GLN A 266 -23.49 -12.77 -27.26
N ARG A 267 -22.93 -13.05 -28.45
CA ARG A 267 -21.48 -13.03 -28.65
C ARG A 267 -21.03 -11.58 -28.73
N VAL A 268 -20.04 -11.20 -27.94
CA VAL A 268 -19.55 -9.81 -27.87
C VAL A 268 -18.07 -9.73 -28.27
N CYS A 269 -17.70 -8.67 -28.97
CA CYS A 269 -16.30 -8.38 -29.30
C CYS A 269 -15.98 -6.94 -28.90
N LYS A 270 -15.48 -6.78 -27.68
CA LYS A 270 -14.97 -5.51 -27.15
C LYS A 270 -13.44 -5.49 -27.24
N GLU A 271 -12.84 -4.30 -27.21
CA GLU A 271 -11.39 -4.11 -27.28
C GLU A 271 -10.63 -4.99 -26.27
N ARG A 272 -11.20 -5.22 -25.08
CA ARG A 272 -10.62 -6.00 -23.97
C ARG A 272 -11.43 -7.25 -23.59
N SER A 273 -12.00 -7.96 -24.56
CA SER A 273 -12.86 -9.13 -24.31
C SER A 273 -12.06 -10.44 -24.26
N GLN A 274 -12.23 -11.23 -23.18
CA GLN A 274 -11.67 -12.59 -23.09
C GLN A 274 -12.24 -13.48 -24.18
N ARG A 275 -11.43 -14.32 -24.83
CA ARG A 275 -11.92 -15.25 -25.87
C ARG A 275 -12.61 -16.47 -25.24
N CYS A 276 -13.33 -17.24 -26.05
CA CYS A 276 -13.99 -18.45 -25.61
C CYS A 276 -12.97 -19.54 -25.25
N LEU A 277 -12.72 -19.76 -23.95
CA LEU A 277 -11.66 -20.65 -23.46
C LEU A 277 -11.93 -22.13 -23.74
N ALA A 278 -13.20 -22.54 -23.82
CA ALA A 278 -13.57 -23.93 -24.13
C ALA A 278 -13.61 -24.24 -25.64
N ASN A 279 -13.47 -23.24 -26.52
CA ASN A 279 -13.51 -23.48 -27.96
C ASN A 279 -12.19 -24.16 -28.42
N PRO A 280 -12.22 -25.37 -29.01
CA PRO A 280 -11.02 -26.12 -29.36
C PRO A 280 -10.10 -25.40 -30.36
N GLU A 281 -10.66 -24.62 -31.29
CA GLU A 281 -9.90 -23.90 -32.31
C GLU A 281 -9.24 -22.64 -31.73
N VAL A 282 -9.88 -21.98 -30.76
CA VAL A 282 -9.25 -20.90 -29.96
C VAL A 282 -8.05 -21.46 -29.20
N GLN A 283 -8.21 -22.61 -28.53
CA GLN A 283 -7.11 -23.25 -27.81
C GLN A 283 -5.96 -23.67 -28.74
N LYS A 284 -6.28 -24.19 -29.93
CA LYS A 284 -5.29 -24.56 -30.95
C LYS A 284 -4.49 -23.34 -31.41
N ARG A 285 -5.18 -22.29 -31.85
CA ARG A 285 -4.55 -21.03 -32.29
C ARG A 285 -3.64 -20.42 -31.22
N LEU A 286 -4.09 -20.46 -29.97
CA LEU A 286 -3.29 -19.97 -28.86
C LEU A 286 -2.02 -20.81 -28.64
N ALA A 287 -2.13 -22.14 -28.64
CA ALA A 287 -0.98 -23.01 -28.48
C ALA A 287 0.03 -22.83 -29.65
N GLU A 288 -0.44 -22.74 -30.89
CA GLU A 288 0.40 -22.48 -32.07
C GLU A 288 1.10 -21.13 -31.98
N TYR A 289 0.40 -20.08 -31.52
CA TYR A 289 1.00 -18.76 -31.29
C TYR A 289 2.12 -18.81 -30.24
N ILE A 290 1.87 -19.48 -29.11
CA ILE A 290 2.86 -19.62 -28.03
C ILE A 290 4.06 -20.45 -28.49
N VAL A 291 3.85 -21.54 -29.22
CA VAL A 291 4.93 -22.35 -29.80
C VAL A 291 5.76 -21.52 -30.76
N GLY A 292 5.13 -20.76 -31.67
CA GLY A 292 5.83 -19.88 -32.59
C GLY A 292 6.71 -18.86 -31.87
N TYR A 293 6.17 -18.24 -30.81
CA TYR A 293 6.91 -17.28 -29.99
C TYR A 293 8.09 -17.92 -29.24
N THR A 294 7.86 -19.05 -28.57
CA THR A 294 8.89 -19.73 -27.76
C THR A 294 9.98 -20.37 -28.61
N ASN A 295 9.67 -20.87 -29.81
CA ASN A 295 10.69 -21.39 -30.74
C ASN A 295 11.58 -20.27 -31.31
N PHE A 296 10.99 -19.13 -31.64
CA PHE A 296 11.72 -18.06 -32.31
C PHE A 296 12.59 -17.25 -31.33
N TYR A 297 12.06 -16.95 -30.15
CA TYR A 297 12.72 -16.04 -29.21
C TYR A 297 13.36 -16.76 -28.00
N ASN A 298 12.88 -17.95 -27.63
CA ASN A 298 13.21 -18.68 -26.39
C ASN A 298 13.08 -17.93 -25.01
N PRO A 299 12.20 -16.91 -24.82
CA PRO A 299 11.92 -16.35 -23.51
C PRO A 299 10.83 -17.13 -22.77
N GLU A 300 10.58 -16.70 -21.53
CA GLU A 300 9.39 -17.10 -20.79
C GLU A 300 8.11 -16.53 -21.44
N PHE A 301 7.08 -17.37 -21.57
CA PHE A 301 5.74 -16.97 -21.99
C PHE A 301 4.74 -17.11 -20.85
N ARG A 302 4.07 -16.01 -20.49
CA ARG A 302 3.05 -15.99 -19.44
C ARG A 302 1.64 -16.17 -20.01
N ILE A 303 1.03 -17.33 -19.73
CA ILE A 303 -0.37 -17.63 -20.04
C ILE A 303 -1.25 -16.87 -19.04
N SER A 304 -1.79 -15.73 -19.49
CA SER A 304 -2.49 -14.76 -18.65
C SER A 304 -3.74 -14.24 -19.34
N PHE A 305 -4.62 -13.61 -18.56
CA PHE A 305 -5.93 -13.13 -18.98
C PHE A 305 -5.99 -11.61 -18.88
N HIS A 306 -6.94 -10.99 -19.58
CA HIS A 306 -7.19 -9.55 -19.43
C HIS A 306 -7.67 -9.16 -18.01
N ASP A 307 -7.17 -8.05 -17.43
CA ASP A 307 -7.56 -7.54 -16.09
C ASP A 307 -9.07 -7.22 -15.96
N SER A 308 -9.62 -6.63 -17.02
CA SER A 308 -11.00 -6.15 -17.06
C SER A 308 -12.01 -7.28 -16.98
N THR A 309 -12.85 -7.24 -15.95
CA THR A 309 -14.03 -8.08 -15.68
C THR A 309 -15.17 -7.92 -16.70
N GLY A 310 -14.87 -7.48 -17.94
CA GLY A 310 -15.84 -7.25 -19.01
C GLY A 310 -16.57 -8.50 -19.51
N GLY A 311 -16.48 -9.60 -18.76
CA GLY A 311 -17.22 -10.85 -18.84
C GLY A 311 -16.40 -11.99 -19.42
N TRP A 312 -16.18 -13.04 -18.62
CA TRP A 312 -15.74 -14.33 -19.13
C TRP A 312 -16.77 -14.89 -20.12
N CYS A 313 -16.36 -15.80 -21.00
CA CYS A 313 -17.32 -16.51 -21.84
C CYS A 313 -18.20 -17.40 -20.98
N MET A 314 -19.52 -17.20 -21.04
CA MET A 314 -20.52 -18.00 -20.33
C MET A 314 -21.29 -18.92 -21.29
N CYS A 315 -20.66 -19.40 -22.36
CA CYS A 315 -21.27 -20.43 -23.21
C CYS A 315 -21.32 -21.79 -22.48
N PRO A 316 -22.22 -22.71 -22.87
CA PRO A 316 -22.39 -23.99 -22.17
C PRO A 316 -21.09 -24.77 -21.96
N ASP A 317 -20.18 -24.77 -22.94
CA ASP A 317 -18.89 -25.46 -22.81
C ASP A 317 -17.94 -24.79 -21.81
N CYS A 318 -17.90 -23.45 -21.74
CA CYS A 318 -17.09 -22.75 -20.74
C CYS A 318 -17.65 -22.94 -19.33
N VAL A 319 -18.98 -22.91 -19.19
CA VAL A 319 -19.64 -23.22 -17.91
C VAL A 319 -19.30 -24.65 -17.50
N LYS A 320 -19.47 -25.63 -18.39
CA LYS A 320 -19.11 -27.03 -18.13
C LYS A 320 -17.65 -27.19 -17.72
N MET A 321 -16.73 -26.52 -18.41
CA MET A 321 -15.29 -26.57 -18.12
C MET A 321 -14.94 -25.97 -16.74
N GLY A 322 -15.66 -24.95 -16.29
CA GLY A 322 -15.47 -24.31 -14.99
C GLY A 322 -16.30 -24.90 -13.84
N THR A 323 -17.10 -25.95 -14.10
CA THR A 323 -18.01 -26.55 -13.12
C THR A 323 -17.41 -27.83 -12.54
N ASP A 324 -17.43 -27.96 -11.22
CA ASP A 324 -16.96 -29.16 -10.52
C ASP A 324 -18.00 -30.29 -10.47
N SER A 325 -17.64 -31.41 -9.84
CA SER A 325 -18.51 -32.58 -9.71
C SER A 325 -19.76 -32.34 -8.88
N GLU A 326 -19.80 -31.27 -8.10
CA GLU A 326 -20.94 -30.87 -7.27
C GLU A 326 -21.85 -29.87 -8.01
N GLY A 327 -21.49 -29.46 -9.23
CA GLY A 327 -22.25 -28.50 -10.03
C GLY A 327 -21.89 -27.04 -9.76
N ASN A 328 -20.81 -26.76 -9.02
CA ASN A 328 -20.40 -25.40 -8.70
C ASN A 328 -19.46 -24.84 -9.77
N PHE A 329 -19.89 -23.79 -10.46
CA PHE A 329 -19.04 -23.05 -11.40
C PHE A 329 -18.14 -22.06 -10.68
N SER A 330 -16.86 -21.99 -11.07
CA SER A 330 -15.97 -20.89 -10.69
C SER A 330 -15.05 -20.46 -11.83
N TYR A 331 -14.66 -19.18 -11.83
CA TYR A 331 -13.67 -18.66 -12.78
C TYR A 331 -12.28 -19.25 -12.55
N SER A 332 -11.94 -19.60 -11.31
CA SER A 332 -10.70 -20.30 -11.00
C SER A 332 -10.63 -21.67 -11.68
N ASN A 333 -11.69 -22.47 -11.59
CA ASN A 333 -11.77 -23.76 -12.30
C ASN A 333 -11.56 -23.59 -13.80
N LEU A 334 -12.33 -22.67 -14.41
CA LEU A 334 -12.25 -22.41 -15.86
C LEU A 334 -10.83 -21.98 -16.28
N ALA A 335 -10.24 -21.03 -15.56
CA ALA A 335 -8.92 -20.49 -15.85
C ALA A 335 -7.81 -21.54 -15.75
N HIS A 336 -7.78 -22.31 -14.65
CA HIS A 336 -6.69 -23.24 -14.41
C HIS A 336 -6.79 -24.52 -15.23
N VAL A 337 -8.00 -25.02 -15.52
CA VAL A 337 -8.16 -26.13 -16.49
C VAL A 337 -7.67 -25.67 -17.87
N PHE A 338 -8.00 -24.45 -18.28
CA PHE A 338 -7.53 -23.89 -19.56
C PHE A 338 -6.01 -23.74 -19.61
N CYS A 339 -5.41 -23.05 -18.63
CA CYS A 339 -3.97 -22.83 -18.58
C CYS A 339 -3.19 -24.14 -18.56
N SER A 340 -3.66 -25.14 -17.79
CA SER A 340 -3.07 -26.48 -17.76
C SER A 340 -3.11 -27.15 -19.15
N GLN A 341 -4.26 -27.14 -19.83
CA GLN A 341 -4.40 -27.72 -21.16
C GLN A 341 -3.54 -27.02 -22.22
N ILE A 342 -3.42 -25.69 -22.16
CA ILE A 342 -2.57 -24.93 -23.09
C ILE A 342 -1.10 -25.23 -22.82
N ALA A 343 -0.67 -25.24 -21.56
CA ALA A 343 0.71 -25.57 -21.20
C ALA A 343 1.09 -26.98 -21.70
N ASP A 344 0.23 -27.98 -21.48
CA ASP A 344 0.46 -29.34 -21.96
C ASP A 344 0.57 -29.42 -23.50
N ARG A 345 -0.27 -28.68 -24.24
CA ARG A 345 -0.19 -28.63 -25.70
C ARG A 345 1.10 -28.00 -26.18
N VAL A 346 1.52 -26.90 -25.56
CA VAL A 346 2.77 -26.23 -25.91
C VAL A 346 3.97 -27.12 -25.61
N LEU A 347 4.05 -27.70 -24.41
CA LEU A 347 5.19 -28.54 -23.99
C LEU A 347 5.30 -29.85 -24.79
N LYS A 348 4.20 -30.36 -25.35
CA LYS A 348 4.25 -31.49 -26.30
C LYS A 348 4.92 -31.14 -27.62
N ILE A 349 4.84 -29.89 -28.05
CA ILE A 349 5.38 -29.42 -29.34
C ILE A 349 6.77 -28.81 -29.16
N ASN A 350 6.96 -28.01 -28.11
CA ASN A 350 8.23 -27.42 -27.70
C ASN A 350 8.54 -27.78 -26.24
N PRO A 351 9.25 -28.90 -25.98
CA PRO A 351 9.61 -29.34 -24.63
C PRO A 351 10.50 -28.36 -23.84
N GLU A 352 11.21 -27.46 -24.53
CA GLU A 352 12.10 -26.46 -23.93
C GLU A 352 11.39 -25.14 -23.61
N ALA A 353 10.10 -25.02 -23.94
CA ALA A 353 9.32 -23.81 -23.69
C ALA A 353 9.27 -23.48 -22.18
N LYS A 354 9.65 -22.25 -21.83
CA LYS A 354 9.54 -21.71 -20.48
C LYS A 354 8.16 -21.06 -20.32
N LEU A 355 7.32 -21.63 -19.47
CA LEU A 355 5.92 -21.19 -19.32
C LEU A 355 5.61 -20.77 -17.89
N SER A 356 4.74 -19.79 -17.75
CA SER A 356 4.12 -19.42 -16.49
C SER A 356 2.63 -19.14 -16.62
N TYR A 357 1.90 -19.19 -15.51
CA TYR A 357 0.49 -18.80 -15.41
C TYR A 357 0.25 -17.95 -14.16
N GLU A 358 -0.82 -17.16 -14.12
CA GLU A 358 -1.11 -16.27 -12.99
C GLU A 358 -2.17 -16.82 -12.04
N MET A 359 -2.05 -16.47 -10.76
CA MET A 359 -3.07 -16.64 -9.73
C MET A 359 -3.50 -15.25 -9.24
N TYR A 360 -4.52 -14.69 -9.91
CA TYR A 360 -4.93 -13.30 -9.73
C TYR A 360 -6.43 -13.17 -9.53
N SER A 361 -6.84 -12.34 -8.55
CA SER A 361 -8.25 -11.96 -8.33
C SER A 361 -9.21 -13.17 -8.35
N GLN A 362 -10.16 -13.21 -9.29
CA GLN A 362 -11.21 -14.23 -9.44
C GLN A 362 -10.70 -15.65 -9.77
N PHE A 363 -9.46 -15.76 -10.24
CA PHE A 363 -8.79 -17.04 -10.54
C PHE A 363 -7.54 -17.24 -9.67
N ARG A 364 -7.51 -16.65 -8.46
CA ARG A 364 -6.52 -16.98 -7.43
C ARG A 364 -6.94 -18.14 -6.51
N PRO A 365 -8.23 -18.27 -6.08
CA PRO A 365 -8.63 -19.37 -5.20
C PRO A 365 -8.24 -20.72 -5.79
N LEU A 366 -7.97 -21.73 -4.97
CA LEU A 366 -7.66 -23.08 -5.48
C LEU A 366 -8.84 -23.61 -6.32
N PRO A 367 -8.59 -24.20 -7.49
CA PRO A 367 -9.63 -24.89 -8.23
C PRO A 367 -10.19 -26.07 -7.42
N THR A 368 -11.51 -26.22 -7.41
CA THR A 368 -12.22 -27.36 -6.81
C THR A 368 -12.26 -28.57 -7.76
N VAL A 369 -12.07 -28.32 -9.05
CA VAL A 369 -11.97 -29.37 -10.08
C VAL A 369 -10.67 -30.17 -9.94
N ARG A 370 -10.75 -31.48 -10.16
CA ARG A 370 -9.59 -32.38 -10.10
C ARG A 370 -8.90 -32.61 -11.45
N ASN A 371 -9.50 -32.14 -12.55
CA ASN A 371 -9.07 -32.42 -13.92
C ASN A 371 -8.11 -31.36 -14.50
N PHE A 372 -7.24 -30.80 -13.66
CA PHE A 372 -6.12 -29.95 -14.10
C PHE A 372 -4.81 -30.45 -13.48
N ARG A 373 -3.71 -30.26 -14.20
CA ARG A 373 -2.36 -30.57 -13.73
C ARG A 373 -1.36 -29.65 -14.41
N TYR A 374 -0.47 -29.06 -13.64
CA TYR A 374 0.67 -28.34 -14.20
C TYR A 374 1.90 -29.26 -14.22
N ASP A 375 2.61 -29.26 -15.34
CA ASP A 375 3.98 -29.79 -15.42
C ASP A 375 4.87 -28.99 -14.45
N LYS A 376 5.81 -29.67 -13.78
CA LYS A 376 6.68 -29.03 -12.78
C LYS A 376 7.64 -27.98 -13.39
N ARG A 377 7.77 -27.93 -14.72
CA ARG A 377 8.50 -26.87 -15.45
C ARG A 377 7.69 -25.58 -15.62
N VAL A 378 6.38 -25.60 -15.36
CA VAL A 378 5.50 -24.43 -15.49
C VAL A 378 5.44 -23.70 -14.15
N VAL A 379 5.82 -22.43 -14.13
CA VAL A 379 5.86 -21.60 -12.92
C VAL A 379 4.51 -20.94 -12.66
N GLY A 380 3.98 -21.07 -11.45
CA GLY A 380 2.80 -20.32 -11.01
C GLY A 380 3.19 -18.94 -10.45
N GLU A 381 2.75 -17.86 -11.08
CA GLU A 381 2.95 -16.47 -10.62
C GLU A 381 1.80 -16.05 -9.68
N PHE A 382 2.05 -16.05 -8.37
CA PHE A 382 1.07 -15.71 -7.34
C PHE A 382 0.98 -14.20 -7.16
N CYS A 383 -0.23 -13.63 -7.23
CA CYS A 383 -0.44 -12.19 -7.17
C CYS A 383 -1.14 -11.79 -5.86
N PRO A 384 -0.45 -11.42 -4.77
CA PRO A 384 -1.04 -11.22 -3.45
C PRO A 384 -1.71 -9.85 -3.24
N HIS A 385 -2.30 -9.22 -4.27
CA HIS A 385 -2.79 -7.82 -4.17
C HIS A 385 -3.78 -7.52 -3.03
N GLN A 386 -4.44 -8.51 -2.42
CA GLN A 386 -5.35 -8.29 -1.28
C GLN A 386 -4.64 -8.24 0.09
N ARG A 387 -3.33 -8.46 0.13
CA ARG A 387 -2.57 -8.46 1.39
C ARG A 387 -2.48 -7.07 2.02
N CYS A 388 -2.23 -7.08 3.32
CA CYS A 388 -1.67 -5.95 4.04
C CYS A 388 -0.15 -5.88 3.82
N TYR A 389 0.34 -4.67 3.55
CA TYR A 389 1.76 -4.32 3.38
C TYR A 389 2.36 -3.63 4.61
N VAL A 390 1.55 -3.36 5.64
CA VAL A 390 2.07 -2.96 6.96
C VAL A 390 2.69 -4.19 7.64
N HIS A 391 1.96 -5.30 7.64
CA HIS A 391 2.38 -6.55 8.27
C HIS A 391 3.06 -7.51 7.26
N PRO A 392 4.09 -8.26 7.70
CA PRO A 392 4.67 -9.34 6.89
C PRO A 392 3.62 -10.37 6.49
N LEU A 393 3.82 -11.01 5.34
CA LEU A 393 2.83 -11.92 4.76
C LEU A 393 2.50 -13.08 5.71
N ALA A 394 3.49 -13.60 6.44
CA ALA A 394 3.34 -14.76 7.31
C ALA A 394 3.05 -14.43 8.79
N GLU A 395 3.10 -13.16 9.23
CA GLU A 395 3.10 -12.81 10.67
C GLU A 395 1.83 -12.04 11.13
N GLY A 396 0.90 -11.73 10.22
CA GLY A 396 -0.31 -10.96 10.55
C GLY A 396 -1.62 -11.75 10.33
N GLU A 397 -2.57 -11.64 11.27
CA GLU A 397 -3.94 -12.18 11.11
C GLU A 397 -4.59 -11.70 9.82
N CYS A 398 -4.33 -10.45 9.42
CA CYS A 398 -4.86 -9.84 8.21
C CYS A 398 -4.38 -10.53 6.91
N ASN A 399 -3.27 -11.27 6.96
CA ASN A 399 -2.67 -11.95 5.81
C ASN A 399 -2.80 -13.48 5.87
N ALA A 400 -3.31 -14.04 6.98
CA ALA A 400 -3.24 -15.48 7.27
C ALA A 400 -3.86 -16.37 6.17
N GLU A 401 -5.08 -16.04 5.71
CA GLU A 401 -5.75 -16.83 4.67
C GLU A 401 -5.05 -16.76 3.31
N LEU A 402 -4.51 -15.58 2.96
CA LEU A 402 -3.79 -15.41 1.71
C LEU A 402 -2.44 -16.13 1.75
N TYR A 403 -1.75 -16.10 2.90
CA TYR A 403 -0.52 -16.85 3.11
C TYR A 403 -0.76 -18.36 3.02
N LYS A 404 -1.80 -18.86 3.68
CA LYS A 404 -2.22 -20.26 3.58
C LYS A 404 -2.51 -20.67 2.14
N LEU A 405 -3.25 -19.84 1.40
CA LEU A 405 -3.54 -20.07 -0.02
C LEU A 405 -2.25 -20.16 -0.86
N MET A 406 -1.27 -19.28 -0.61
CA MET A 406 0.03 -19.33 -1.28
C MET A 406 0.77 -20.65 -0.99
N LEU A 407 0.74 -21.14 0.25
CA LEU A 407 1.37 -22.41 0.62
C LEU A 407 0.70 -23.62 -0.06
N GLU A 408 -0.62 -23.60 -0.24
CA GLU A 408 -1.31 -24.66 -0.99
C GLU A 408 -0.94 -24.63 -2.48
N TRP A 409 -0.81 -23.45 -3.08
CA TRP A 409 -0.32 -23.32 -4.46
C TRP A 409 1.12 -23.80 -4.62
N ALA A 410 1.98 -23.59 -3.63
CA ALA A 410 3.36 -24.09 -3.62
C ALA A 410 3.46 -25.62 -3.75
N LYS A 411 2.41 -26.36 -3.36
CA LYS A 411 2.34 -27.82 -3.52
C LYS A 411 2.07 -28.24 -4.97
N ILE A 412 1.44 -27.37 -5.77
CA ILE A 412 0.98 -27.66 -7.13
C ILE A 412 2.11 -27.42 -8.15
N SER A 413 2.75 -26.25 -8.12
CA SER A 413 3.80 -25.84 -9.07
C SER A 413 4.89 -25.01 -8.38
N PRO A 414 6.10 -24.87 -8.97
CA PRO A 414 7.06 -23.86 -8.51
C PRO A 414 6.43 -22.46 -8.53
N LEU A 415 6.77 -21.64 -7.55
CA LEU A 415 6.16 -20.32 -7.38
C LEU A 415 7.06 -19.19 -7.89
N GLY A 416 6.47 -18.28 -8.62
CA GLY A 416 6.92 -16.89 -8.74
C GLY A 416 5.92 -15.97 -8.03
N LEU A 417 6.31 -14.72 -7.75
CA LEU A 417 5.45 -13.72 -7.13
C LEU A 417 5.37 -12.45 -7.99
N PHE A 418 4.17 -11.89 -8.09
CA PHE A 418 3.90 -10.58 -8.68
C PHE A 418 3.23 -9.70 -7.63
N ASP A 419 4.00 -8.85 -6.97
CA ASP A 419 3.63 -8.04 -5.81
C ASP A 419 3.31 -6.58 -6.18
N TYR A 420 2.67 -5.86 -5.25
CA TYR A 420 2.08 -4.55 -5.54
C TYR A 420 2.28 -3.52 -4.42
N TYR A 421 3.51 -3.37 -3.92
CA TYR A 421 3.81 -2.33 -2.94
C TYR A 421 3.45 -0.93 -3.48
N ALA A 422 3.77 -0.60 -4.73
CA ALA A 422 3.48 0.73 -5.31
C ALA A 422 2.00 1.06 -5.50
N TYR A 423 1.12 0.06 -5.53
CA TYR A 423 -0.33 0.24 -5.65
C TYR A 423 -1.07 0.21 -4.31
N SER A 424 -0.32 0.07 -3.21
CA SER A 424 -0.90 -0.02 -1.87
C SER A 424 -1.04 1.34 -1.17
N ASN A 425 -0.98 2.43 -1.96
CA ASN A 425 -1.00 3.81 -1.47
C ASN A 425 0.06 4.06 -0.38
N THR A 426 1.30 3.63 -0.64
CA THR A 426 2.44 3.75 0.27
C THR A 426 3.60 4.64 -0.27
N PRO A 427 3.33 5.78 -0.93
CA PRO A 427 4.41 6.68 -1.31
C PRO A 427 5.10 7.23 -0.05
N TYR A 428 6.42 7.30 -0.12
CA TYR A 428 7.31 7.74 0.96
C TYR A 428 7.11 7.00 2.31
N CYS A 429 6.76 5.71 2.26
CA CYS A 429 6.51 4.88 3.45
C CYS A 429 7.67 3.91 3.74
N PRO A 430 8.08 3.72 5.01
CA PRO A 430 9.16 2.83 5.40
C PRO A 430 8.68 1.36 5.45
N LEU A 431 8.88 0.64 4.35
CA LEU A 431 8.42 -0.75 4.15
C LEU A 431 9.57 -1.77 4.16
N GLU A 432 10.80 -1.32 4.43
CA GLU A 432 12.04 -2.09 4.26
C GLU A 432 12.08 -3.34 5.16
N TYR A 433 11.57 -3.22 6.40
CA TYR A 433 11.58 -4.29 7.39
C TYR A 433 10.52 -5.36 7.10
N THR A 434 9.35 -4.94 6.63
CA THR A 434 8.30 -5.86 6.16
C THR A 434 8.78 -6.64 4.94
N LEU A 435 9.37 -5.95 3.96
CA LEU A 435 9.99 -6.58 2.80
C LEU A 435 11.07 -7.59 3.20
N ALA A 436 11.90 -7.27 4.18
CA ALA A 436 12.98 -8.17 4.59
C ALA A 436 12.49 -9.48 5.20
N LYS A 437 11.39 -9.43 5.96
CA LYS A 437 10.73 -10.63 6.48
C LYS A 437 10.09 -11.44 5.35
N ASP A 438 9.45 -10.75 4.39
CA ASP A 438 8.85 -11.40 3.23
C ASP A 438 9.89 -12.09 2.34
N LEU A 439 11.02 -11.45 2.03
CA LEU A 439 12.07 -12.07 1.21
C LEU A 439 12.71 -13.29 1.89
N LYS A 440 12.88 -13.27 3.22
CA LYS A 440 13.32 -14.44 4.00
C LYS A 440 12.32 -15.60 3.94
N LEU A 441 11.02 -15.28 3.92
CA LEU A 441 9.98 -16.28 3.67
C LEU A 441 10.08 -16.84 2.24
N TYR A 442 10.24 -15.97 1.25
CA TYR A 442 10.29 -16.38 -0.16
C TYR A 442 11.51 -17.22 -0.51
N GLU A 443 12.66 -16.96 0.11
CA GLU A 443 13.84 -17.83 -0.01
C GLU A 443 13.56 -19.24 0.52
N LYS A 444 12.91 -19.36 1.68
CA LYS A 444 12.48 -20.66 2.24
C LYS A 444 11.46 -21.38 1.37
N LEU A 445 10.68 -20.65 0.57
CA LEU A 445 9.72 -21.20 -0.39
C LEU A 445 10.34 -21.50 -1.76
N HIS A 446 11.64 -21.25 -1.94
CA HIS A 446 12.35 -21.46 -3.20
C HIS A 446 11.69 -20.74 -4.39
N LEU A 447 11.33 -19.47 -4.19
CA LEU A 447 10.68 -18.65 -5.22
C LEU A 447 11.56 -18.54 -6.48
N GLU A 448 10.99 -18.84 -7.65
CA GLU A 448 11.67 -18.77 -8.95
C GLU A 448 11.92 -17.33 -9.39
N HIS A 449 10.95 -16.45 -9.12
CA HIS A 449 11.06 -15.03 -9.44
C HIS A 449 10.20 -14.16 -8.54
N PHE A 450 10.63 -12.92 -8.34
CA PHE A 450 9.84 -11.86 -7.73
C PHE A 450 9.72 -10.69 -8.70
N VAL A 451 8.51 -10.16 -8.84
CA VAL A 451 8.18 -8.97 -9.60
C VAL A 451 7.51 -8.00 -8.63
N GLU A 452 8.06 -6.80 -8.45
CA GLU A 452 7.33 -5.70 -7.81
C GLU A 452 6.79 -4.77 -8.91
N ASP A 453 5.47 -4.58 -8.93
CA ASP A 453 4.83 -3.72 -9.90
C ASP A 453 4.92 -2.25 -9.51
N CYS A 454 5.95 -1.58 -10.03
CA CYS A 454 6.18 -0.15 -9.84
C CYS A 454 5.52 0.71 -10.92
N SER A 455 4.63 0.16 -11.75
CA SER A 455 4.01 0.90 -12.85
C SER A 455 2.89 1.85 -12.40
N ASN A 456 2.93 2.40 -11.19
CA ASN A 456 1.93 3.40 -10.78
C ASN A 456 2.13 4.73 -11.54
N ARG A 457 1.12 5.17 -12.29
CA ARG A 457 1.15 6.41 -13.10
C ARG A 457 1.00 7.69 -12.28
N GLU A 458 0.41 7.59 -11.10
CA GLU A 458 0.01 8.73 -10.28
C GLU A 458 1.01 9.01 -9.15
N LEU A 459 1.83 8.02 -8.78
CA LEU A 459 2.73 8.09 -7.63
C LEU A 459 4.17 7.78 -8.07
N PRO A 460 5.15 8.63 -7.71
CA PRO A 460 6.58 8.40 -8.01
C PRO A 460 7.19 7.43 -7.00
N VAL A 461 6.63 6.22 -6.86
CA VAL A 461 7.02 5.28 -5.79
C VAL A 461 8.50 4.87 -5.89
N PRO A 462 9.05 4.49 -7.06
CA PRO A 462 10.49 4.21 -7.22
C PRO A 462 11.41 5.27 -6.61
N HIS A 463 11.11 6.55 -6.83
CA HIS A 463 11.94 7.64 -6.34
C HIS A 463 11.66 7.97 -4.86
N SER A 464 10.38 8.08 -4.47
CA SER A 464 10.02 8.40 -3.09
C SER A 464 10.37 7.29 -2.09
N ASN A 465 10.36 6.03 -2.53
CA ASN A 465 10.72 4.87 -1.71
C ASN A 465 12.10 4.33 -2.07
N TRP A 466 13.06 5.18 -2.45
CA TRP A 466 14.40 4.71 -2.81
C TRP A 466 15.05 3.77 -1.77
N PRO A 467 14.90 3.93 -0.42
CA PRO A 467 15.53 3.01 0.52
C PRO A 467 14.94 1.60 0.43
N PHE A 468 13.63 1.49 0.17
CA PHE A 468 12.96 0.21 -0.08
C PHE A 468 13.54 -0.52 -1.29
N TYR A 469 13.69 0.17 -2.42
CA TYR A 469 14.21 -0.46 -3.63
C TYR A 469 15.72 -0.75 -3.54
N TYR A 470 16.47 0.07 -2.81
CA TYR A 470 17.86 -0.22 -2.49
C TYR A 470 17.98 -1.47 -1.60
N VAL A 471 17.20 -1.56 -0.52
CA VAL A 471 17.16 -2.74 0.37
C VAL A 471 16.70 -3.99 -0.39
N PHE A 472 15.67 -3.89 -1.23
CA PHE A 472 15.23 -4.96 -2.12
C PHE A 472 16.39 -5.49 -2.95
N SER A 473 17.16 -4.59 -3.58
CA SER A 473 18.24 -5.01 -4.48
C SER A 473 19.35 -5.81 -3.79
N LYS A 474 19.61 -5.54 -2.49
CA LYS A 474 20.59 -6.29 -1.70
C LYS A 474 20.02 -7.59 -1.17
N LEU A 475 18.80 -7.57 -0.61
CA LEU A 475 18.16 -8.76 -0.07
C LEU A 475 17.76 -9.77 -1.14
N ALA A 476 17.49 -9.34 -2.36
CA ALA A 476 17.23 -10.24 -3.48
C ALA A 476 18.47 -11.02 -3.94
N TRP A 477 19.67 -10.60 -3.51
CA TRP A 477 20.91 -11.36 -3.65
C TRP A 477 21.22 -12.22 -2.43
N ASP A 478 21.03 -11.66 -1.23
CA ASP A 478 21.38 -12.29 0.04
C ASP A 478 20.42 -11.82 1.16
N THR A 479 19.54 -12.71 1.61
CA THR A 479 18.57 -12.40 2.67
C THR A 479 19.21 -12.26 4.06
N SER A 480 20.48 -12.66 4.22
CA SER A 480 21.20 -12.55 5.49
C SER A 480 21.67 -11.14 5.81
N VAL A 481 21.59 -10.22 4.83
CA VAL A 481 21.94 -8.81 5.00
C VAL A 481 21.15 -8.18 6.15
N ASP A 482 21.88 -7.52 7.05
CA ASP A 482 21.33 -6.76 8.17
C ASP A 482 20.80 -5.42 7.66
N VAL A 483 19.47 -5.28 7.61
CA VAL A 483 18.79 -4.10 7.06
C VAL A 483 19.07 -2.82 7.85
N GLU A 484 19.20 -2.92 9.18
CA GLU A 484 19.48 -1.75 10.02
C GLU A 484 20.91 -1.23 9.74
N LYS A 485 21.89 -2.14 9.61
CA LYS A 485 23.25 -1.77 9.21
C LYS A 485 23.32 -1.23 7.78
N LEU A 486 22.63 -1.87 6.85
CA LEU A 486 22.59 -1.46 5.43
C LEU A 486 22.03 -0.04 5.30
N LEU A 487 20.89 0.25 5.93
CA LEU A 487 20.30 1.59 5.91
C LEU A 487 21.15 2.60 6.69
N GLY A 488 21.74 2.20 7.81
CA GLY A 488 22.67 3.04 8.57
C GLY A 488 23.87 3.52 7.74
N GLU A 489 24.49 2.61 6.97
CA GLU A 489 25.54 2.94 6.02
C GLU A 489 25.01 3.80 4.87
N ALA A 490 23.90 3.40 4.26
CA ALA A 490 23.29 4.12 3.14
C ALA A 490 23.00 5.57 3.51
N TYR A 491 22.39 5.83 4.67
CA TYR A 491 22.11 7.18 5.14
C TYR A 491 23.40 7.96 5.47
N THR A 492 24.43 7.31 6.00
CA THR A 492 25.74 7.97 6.21
C THR A 492 26.35 8.44 4.89
N LEU A 493 26.40 7.58 3.89
CA LEU A 493 27.04 7.90 2.61
C LEU A 493 26.18 8.83 1.73
N TYR A 494 24.86 8.67 1.79
CA TYR A 494 23.91 9.45 1.00
C TYR A 494 23.68 10.86 1.56
N TYR A 495 23.64 11.05 2.88
CA TYR A 495 23.42 12.37 3.47
C TYR A 495 24.70 13.07 3.96
N GLY A 496 25.85 12.37 3.99
CA GLY A 496 27.15 12.96 4.31
C GLY A 496 27.15 13.73 5.64
N THR A 497 27.45 15.02 5.61
CA THR A 497 27.47 15.89 6.80
C THR A 497 26.09 16.01 7.48
N ALA A 498 24.99 15.72 6.77
CA ALA A 498 23.63 15.75 7.28
C ALA A 498 23.13 14.37 7.77
N ALA A 499 23.99 13.35 7.83
CA ALA A 499 23.58 11.98 8.15
C ALA A 499 22.89 11.83 9.51
N GLU A 500 23.39 12.47 10.57
CA GLU A 500 22.85 12.31 11.92
C GLU A 500 21.38 12.75 12.07
N PRO A 501 20.97 13.97 11.67
CA PRO A 501 19.55 14.34 11.70
C PRO A 501 18.71 13.50 10.74
N MET A 502 19.25 13.08 9.58
CA MET A 502 18.50 12.26 8.62
C MET A 502 18.26 10.82 9.12
N LYS A 503 19.21 10.21 9.83
CA LYS A 503 18.98 8.92 10.51
C LYS A 503 17.87 9.02 11.54
N LYS A 504 17.88 10.07 12.37
CA LYS A 504 16.81 10.34 13.35
C LYS A 504 15.47 10.57 12.65
N TYR A 505 15.47 11.26 11.52
CA TYR A 505 14.29 11.53 10.72
C TYR A 505 13.66 10.25 10.16
N HIS A 506 14.44 9.40 9.48
CA HIS A 506 13.92 8.14 8.94
C HIS A 506 13.50 7.16 10.04
N SER A 507 14.26 7.08 11.14
CA SER A 507 13.90 6.26 12.30
C SER A 507 12.57 6.70 12.92
N PHE A 508 12.37 8.01 13.13
CA PHE A 508 11.11 8.52 13.67
C PHE A 508 9.94 8.33 12.69
N ARG A 509 10.17 8.51 11.38
CA ARG A 509 9.15 8.19 10.37
C ARG A 509 8.73 6.72 10.40
N ARG A 510 9.68 5.80 10.61
CA ARG A 510 9.40 4.37 10.79
C ARG A 510 8.55 4.11 12.03
N GLU A 511 8.92 4.69 13.17
CA GLU A 511 8.15 4.57 14.42
C GLU A 511 6.68 5.01 14.24
N LEU A 512 6.45 6.16 13.57
CA LEU A 512 5.11 6.63 13.26
C LEU A 512 4.35 5.70 12.32
N TRP A 513 5.03 5.14 11.32
CA TRP A 513 4.41 4.17 10.41
C TRP A 513 4.04 2.86 11.13
N GLU A 514 4.89 2.35 12.00
CA GLU A 514 4.65 1.08 12.71
C GLU A 514 3.55 1.22 13.78
N SER A 515 3.43 2.40 14.40
CA SER A 515 2.43 2.67 15.45
C SER A 515 1.08 3.17 14.94
N ALA A 516 0.98 3.63 13.69
CA ALA A 516 -0.28 4.13 13.15
C ALA A 516 -1.35 3.02 13.06
N PRO A 517 -2.63 3.32 13.29
CA PRO A 517 -3.70 2.34 13.10
C PRO A 517 -3.92 2.01 11.61
N GLY A 518 -4.59 0.90 11.35
CA GLY A 518 -5.07 0.51 10.04
C GLY A 518 -4.05 -0.17 9.13
N HIS A 519 -4.50 -0.48 7.92
CA HIS A 519 -3.77 -1.31 6.95
C HIS A 519 -3.42 -0.54 5.68
N ALA A 520 -2.39 -0.99 4.97
CA ALA A 520 -2.04 -0.54 3.63
C ALA A 520 -2.25 -1.73 2.67
N MET A 521 -3.11 -1.56 1.67
CA MET A 521 -3.54 -2.62 0.76
C MET A 521 -3.69 -2.04 -0.65
N TYR A 522 -3.65 -2.89 -1.67
CA TYR A 522 -3.89 -2.48 -3.05
C TYR A 522 -5.21 -1.71 -3.20
N GLY A 523 -5.13 -0.47 -3.68
CA GLY A 523 -6.28 0.42 -3.83
C GLY A 523 -6.96 0.82 -2.51
N GLY A 524 -6.31 0.56 -1.37
CA GLY A 524 -6.80 0.91 -0.03
C GLY A 524 -6.54 2.39 0.33
N GLY A 525 -6.85 2.77 1.57
CA GLY A 525 -6.69 4.16 2.02
C GLY A 525 -5.24 4.66 2.11
N LYS A 526 -5.09 5.99 2.15
CA LYS A 526 -3.80 6.68 2.30
C LYS A 526 -3.33 6.72 3.76
N ARG A 527 -2.91 5.56 4.28
CA ARG A 527 -2.55 5.35 5.70
C ARG A 527 -1.53 6.36 6.23
N TYR A 528 -0.58 6.79 5.40
CA TYR A 528 0.50 7.72 5.77
C TYR A 528 0.01 9.07 6.34
N GLY A 529 -1.21 9.52 6.01
CA GLY A 529 -1.77 10.73 6.63
C GLY A 529 -2.11 10.56 8.11
N THR A 530 -2.42 9.33 8.56
CA THR A 530 -2.71 9.04 9.97
C THR A 530 -1.47 8.99 10.84
N CYS A 531 -0.29 8.78 10.24
CA CYS A 531 0.98 8.75 10.95
C CYS A 531 1.30 10.09 11.65
N LEU A 532 0.74 11.21 11.17
CA LEU A 532 0.91 12.54 11.79
C LEU A 532 -0.17 12.87 12.84
N ALA A 533 -1.01 11.92 13.22
CA ALA A 533 -1.97 12.11 14.32
C ALA A 533 -1.28 12.23 15.70
N VAL A 534 -0.03 11.79 15.81
CA VAL A 534 0.78 11.93 17.03
C VAL A 534 1.13 13.40 17.28
N PRO A 535 0.76 13.98 18.44
CA PRO A 535 1.02 15.39 18.74
C PRO A 535 2.50 15.77 18.58
N GLY A 536 2.76 16.84 17.82
CA GLY A 536 4.12 17.35 17.60
C GLY A 536 4.98 16.57 16.59
N ALA A 537 4.47 15.47 16.02
CA ALA A 537 5.22 14.66 15.06
C ALA A 537 5.65 15.45 13.80
N GLU A 538 4.71 16.20 13.21
CA GLU A 538 5.00 17.06 12.04
C GLU A 538 6.13 18.06 12.34
N LYS A 539 6.03 18.77 13.48
CA LYS A 539 7.04 19.76 13.90
C LYS A 539 8.41 19.12 14.10
N ARG A 540 8.47 17.92 14.70
CA ARG A 540 9.73 17.18 14.91
C ARG A 540 10.36 16.76 13.58
N LEU A 541 9.58 16.21 12.65
CA LEU A 541 10.06 15.80 11.33
C LEU A 541 10.59 17.01 10.53
N LEU A 542 9.83 18.11 10.48
CA LEU A 542 10.25 19.34 9.80
C LEU A 542 11.50 19.95 10.44
N GLY A 543 11.62 19.88 11.77
CA GLY A 543 12.80 20.35 12.51
C GLY A 543 14.07 19.57 12.16
N LEU A 544 13.99 18.25 12.07
CA LEU A 544 15.12 17.39 11.66
C LEU A 544 15.55 17.67 10.21
N LEU A 545 14.60 17.89 9.30
CA LEU A 545 14.92 18.29 7.91
C LEU A 545 15.60 19.65 7.86
N SER A 546 15.16 20.62 8.67
CA SER A 546 15.79 21.95 8.73
C SER A 546 17.20 21.91 9.32
N GLU A 547 17.45 21.03 10.30
CA GLU A 547 18.80 20.77 10.81
C GLU A 547 19.69 20.16 9.72
N ALA A 548 19.19 19.16 8.99
CA ALA A 548 19.89 18.53 7.88
C ALA A 548 20.25 19.55 6.76
N GLU A 549 19.30 20.41 6.37
CA GLU A 549 19.53 21.47 5.37
C GLU A 549 20.63 22.45 5.80
N LYS A 550 20.68 22.80 7.09
CA LYS A 550 21.74 23.65 7.63
C LYS A 550 23.10 22.96 7.56
N LEU A 551 23.16 21.66 7.88
CA LEU A 551 24.40 20.86 7.82
C LEU A 551 24.86 20.56 6.39
N ALA A 552 23.95 20.55 5.42
CA ALA A 552 24.30 20.43 4.00
C ALA A 552 25.11 21.63 3.48
N GLY A 553 25.04 22.80 4.15
CA GLY A 553 25.89 23.96 3.85
C GLY A 553 25.71 24.48 2.43
N ASN A 554 26.72 24.32 1.57
CA ASN A 554 26.69 24.68 0.15
C ASN A 554 26.73 23.48 -0.80
N ASP A 555 26.65 22.25 -0.28
CA ASP A 555 26.64 21.05 -1.11
C ASP A 555 25.31 20.95 -1.87
N ALA A 556 25.38 21.14 -3.19
CA ALA A 556 24.20 21.13 -4.05
C ALA A 556 23.50 19.76 -4.11
N VAL A 557 24.27 18.67 -4.02
CA VAL A 557 23.73 17.30 -4.06
C VAL A 557 22.99 17.02 -2.76
N LEU A 558 23.61 17.29 -1.61
CA LEU A 558 22.96 17.08 -0.31
C LEU A 558 21.70 17.93 -0.16
N LYS A 559 21.73 19.20 -0.59
CA LYS A 559 20.53 20.05 -0.61
C LYS A 559 19.42 19.46 -1.45
N LYS A 560 19.74 18.95 -2.64
CA LYS A 560 18.75 18.34 -3.54
C LYS A 560 18.13 17.07 -2.93
N ARG A 561 18.96 16.20 -2.34
CA ARG A 561 18.52 14.99 -1.63
C ARG A 561 17.55 15.33 -0.49
N ILE A 562 17.91 16.27 0.39
CA ILE A 562 17.06 16.66 1.54
C ILE A 562 15.79 17.40 1.08
N ALA A 563 15.87 18.21 0.01
CA ALA A 563 14.70 18.87 -0.56
C ALA A 563 13.67 17.86 -1.09
N TRP A 564 14.09 16.73 -1.65
CA TRP A 564 13.17 15.64 -2.02
C TRP A 564 12.48 15.03 -0.81
N ASP A 565 13.22 14.76 0.28
CA ASP A 565 12.62 14.27 1.53
C ASP A 565 11.57 15.23 2.09
N ARG A 566 11.87 16.53 2.12
CA ARG A 566 10.91 17.58 2.52
C ARG A 566 9.69 17.63 1.61
N LYS A 567 9.90 17.55 0.29
CA LYS A 567 8.83 17.53 -0.70
C LYS A 567 7.88 16.37 -0.43
N TYR A 568 8.39 15.16 -0.29
CA TYR A 568 7.57 13.97 -0.10
C TYR A 568 6.86 13.92 1.25
N LEU A 569 7.51 14.38 2.32
CA LEU A 569 6.83 14.57 3.60
C LEU A 569 5.63 15.52 3.44
N THR A 570 5.85 16.63 2.73
CA THR A 570 4.82 17.66 2.54
C THR A 570 3.67 17.15 1.67
N GLU A 571 3.97 16.60 0.49
CA GLU A 571 2.99 16.16 -0.50
C GLU A 571 2.18 14.96 -0.06
N PHE A 572 2.82 13.98 0.60
CA PHE A 572 2.15 12.76 1.00
C PHE A 572 1.67 12.86 2.44
N TRP A 573 2.56 13.03 3.42
CA TRP A 573 2.17 12.91 4.84
C TRP A 573 1.39 14.13 5.34
N ILE A 574 1.93 15.33 5.19
CA ILE A 574 1.34 16.57 5.73
C ILE A 574 0.05 16.94 5.00
N ALA A 575 0.05 16.94 3.66
CA ALA A 575 -1.14 17.29 2.89
C ALA A 575 -2.30 16.32 3.14
N GLU A 576 -2.01 15.03 3.28
CA GLU A 576 -3.00 14.02 3.59
C GLU A 576 -3.47 14.10 5.04
N ALA A 577 -2.58 14.33 6.01
CA ALA A 577 -2.95 14.59 7.39
C ALA A 577 -3.86 15.82 7.49
N ALA A 578 -3.55 16.91 6.77
CA ALA A 578 -4.41 18.08 6.68
C ALA A 578 -5.74 17.78 5.97
N ARG A 579 -5.77 16.87 4.99
CA ARG A 579 -7.01 16.40 4.34
C ARG A 579 -7.87 15.60 5.31
N ILE A 580 -7.28 14.64 6.03
CA ILE A 580 -7.94 13.85 7.07
C ILE A 580 -8.48 14.80 8.13
N ASN A 581 -7.62 15.66 8.69
CA ASN A 581 -8.01 16.66 9.68
C ASN A 581 -9.15 17.56 9.17
N ARG A 582 -9.12 18.05 7.93
CA ARG A 582 -10.24 18.84 7.38
C ARG A 582 -11.54 18.04 7.26
N ARG A 583 -11.47 16.77 6.86
CA ARG A 583 -12.65 15.89 6.75
C ARG A 583 -13.18 15.45 8.12
N THR A 584 -12.31 15.33 9.11
CA THR A 584 -12.69 14.97 10.48
C THR A 584 -13.01 16.18 11.35
N SER A 585 -12.51 17.38 11.03
CA SER A 585 -12.75 18.64 11.73
C SER A 585 -13.94 19.42 11.17
N GLY A 586 -14.14 19.39 9.84
CA GLY A 586 -15.30 19.98 9.17
C GLY A 586 -16.45 18.97 9.16
N ALA A 587 -17.43 19.16 10.04
CA ALA A 587 -18.58 18.26 10.24
C ALA A 587 -18.26 16.89 10.86
N SER A 588 -17.55 16.86 12.00
CA SER A 588 -17.76 15.82 13.03
C SER A 588 -19.19 15.92 13.59
N VAL A 589 -20.20 15.70 12.76
CA VAL A 589 -21.50 15.24 13.24
C VAL A 589 -21.28 13.77 13.54
N THR A 590 -21.05 13.48 14.81
CA THR A 590 -21.10 12.13 15.35
C THR A 590 -22.37 11.47 14.82
N LEU A 591 -22.25 10.27 14.25
CA LEU A 591 -23.40 9.56 13.72
C LEU A 591 -24.34 9.24 14.88
N PRO A 592 -25.58 9.74 14.87
CA PRO A 592 -26.52 9.45 15.93
C PRO A 592 -26.86 7.96 15.89
N ALA A 593 -26.64 7.28 17.01
CA ALA A 593 -27.13 5.94 17.25
C ALA A 593 -27.97 5.97 18.52
N ARG A 594 -29.19 5.45 18.46
CA ARG A 594 -30.14 5.52 19.57
C ARG A 594 -30.27 4.17 20.25
N ARG A 595 -30.29 4.15 21.58
CA ARG A 595 -30.54 2.91 22.31
C ARG A 595 -31.94 2.39 21.98
N LEU A 596 -32.03 1.10 21.65
CA LEU A 596 -33.25 0.44 21.25
C LEU A 596 -34.28 0.51 22.39
N SER A 597 -35.51 0.88 22.05
CA SER A 597 -36.68 0.79 22.91
C SER A 597 -37.72 -0.11 22.26
N GLY A 598 -38.15 -1.16 22.95
CA GLY A 598 -39.05 -2.17 22.40
C GLY A 598 -38.30 -3.29 21.65
N THR A 599 -38.99 -3.95 20.73
CA THR A 599 -38.47 -5.07 19.92
C THR A 599 -38.50 -4.72 18.45
N ILE A 600 -37.47 -5.12 17.70
CA ILE A 600 -37.41 -5.01 16.23
C ILE A 600 -37.53 -6.40 15.64
N ARG A 601 -38.35 -6.54 14.59
CA ARG A 601 -38.41 -7.76 13.77
C ARG A 601 -37.67 -7.51 12.47
N ILE A 602 -36.64 -8.31 12.19
CA ILE A 602 -35.87 -8.18 10.94
C ILE A 602 -36.70 -8.73 9.78
N ASP A 603 -37.51 -7.87 9.15
CA ASP A 603 -38.38 -8.20 8.02
C ASP A 603 -38.17 -7.28 6.81
N GLY A 604 -37.32 -6.26 6.95
CA GLY A 604 -36.99 -5.30 5.91
C GLY A 604 -38.00 -4.16 5.78
N ALA A 605 -39.02 -4.04 6.63
CA ALA A 605 -40.07 -3.04 6.48
C ALA A 605 -39.72 -1.68 7.11
N LEU A 606 -38.92 -1.66 8.18
CA LEU A 606 -38.59 -0.46 8.97
C LEU A 606 -39.83 0.29 9.50
N GLU A 607 -40.91 -0.43 9.81
CA GLU A 607 -42.22 0.15 10.15
C GLU A 607 -42.40 0.38 11.65
N GLU A 608 -41.59 -0.24 12.50
CA GLU A 608 -41.68 -0.16 13.96
C GLU A 608 -41.42 1.25 14.51
N ASP A 609 -42.03 1.58 15.64
CA ASP A 609 -41.87 2.89 16.30
C ASP A 609 -40.42 3.19 16.70
N ALA A 610 -39.63 2.15 16.97
CA ALA A 610 -38.19 2.27 17.20
C ALA A 610 -37.48 2.89 15.98
N TRP A 611 -37.83 2.46 14.75
CA TRP A 611 -37.29 3.03 13.51
C TRP A 611 -37.83 4.42 13.23
N ARG A 612 -39.13 4.64 13.41
CA ARG A 612 -39.75 5.96 13.20
C ARG A 612 -39.14 7.05 14.07
N SER A 613 -38.71 6.67 15.29
CA SER A 613 -38.10 7.58 16.26
C SER A 613 -36.57 7.60 16.22
N ALA A 614 -35.93 6.78 15.38
CA ALA A 614 -34.49 6.80 15.21
C ALA A 614 -34.04 8.01 14.36
N PRO A 615 -32.97 8.72 14.75
CA PRO A 615 -32.45 9.82 13.96
C PRO A 615 -32.00 9.36 12.56
N LEU A 616 -32.29 10.19 11.57
CA LEU A 616 -31.86 9.97 10.19
C LEU A 616 -30.42 10.43 9.98
N ILE A 617 -29.64 9.55 9.36
CA ILE A 617 -28.31 9.80 8.86
C ILE A 617 -28.42 9.94 7.33
N GLY A 618 -28.05 11.11 6.81
CA GLY A 618 -27.98 11.39 5.37
C GLY A 618 -26.61 11.95 5.00
N GLY A 619 -26.56 12.83 4.00
CA GLY A 619 -25.32 13.48 3.55
C GLY A 619 -24.47 12.60 2.63
N PHE A 620 -25.12 11.73 1.86
CA PHE A 620 -24.44 10.93 0.84
C PHE A 620 -24.02 11.82 -0.33
N LEU A 621 -22.76 11.71 -0.74
CA LEU A 621 -22.19 12.37 -1.91
C LEU A 621 -21.61 11.32 -2.85
N ASP A 622 -21.58 11.62 -4.15
CA ASP A 622 -20.92 10.78 -5.15
C ASP A 622 -19.43 10.64 -4.81
N MET A 623 -18.95 9.39 -4.76
CA MET A 623 -17.59 9.11 -4.31
C MET A 623 -16.51 9.58 -5.29
N LYS A 624 -16.84 9.79 -6.58
CA LYS A 624 -15.90 10.26 -7.59
C LYS A 624 -15.93 11.79 -7.70
N THR A 625 -17.11 12.37 -7.86
CA THR A 625 -17.26 13.82 -8.10
C THR A 625 -17.31 14.64 -6.83
N LYS A 626 -17.62 14.01 -5.69
CA LYS A 626 -17.93 14.67 -4.40
C LYS A 626 -19.15 15.60 -4.47
N GLY A 627 -19.92 15.52 -5.56
CA GLY A 627 -21.19 16.22 -5.74
C GLY A 627 -22.36 15.41 -5.20
N GLU A 628 -23.56 15.83 -5.58
CA GLU A 628 -24.81 15.16 -5.21
C GLU A 628 -24.80 13.67 -5.60
N ALA A 629 -25.32 12.82 -4.70
CA ALA A 629 -25.48 11.41 -4.99
C ALA A 629 -26.55 11.19 -6.06
N ALA A 630 -26.38 10.16 -6.90
CA ALA A 630 -27.35 9.85 -7.96
C ALA A 630 -28.73 9.45 -7.41
N GLU A 631 -28.76 8.84 -6.23
CA GLU A 631 -29.96 8.52 -5.49
C GLU A 631 -29.75 8.85 -4.02
N GLU A 632 -30.81 9.31 -3.36
CA GLU A 632 -30.76 9.57 -1.93
C GLU A 632 -30.66 8.25 -1.15
N THR A 633 -29.87 8.26 -0.08
CA THR A 633 -29.77 7.14 0.87
C THR A 633 -29.87 7.67 2.28
N ARG A 634 -30.73 7.04 3.08
CA ARG A 634 -31.00 7.44 4.47
C ARG A 634 -30.77 6.24 5.39
N VAL A 635 -29.99 6.45 6.44
CA VAL A 635 -29.61 5.39 7.38
C VAL A 635 -30.13 5.70 8.77
N ARG A 636 -30.51 4.67 9.52
CA ARG A 636 -30.86 4.73 10.95
C ARG A 636 -30.04 3.69 11.68
N VAL A 637 -29.51 4.05 12.84
CA VAL A 637 -28.75 3.13 13.69
C VAL A 637 -29.38 3.08 15.08
N LEU A 638 -29.71 1.87 15.51
CA LEU A 638 -30.13 1.56 16.86
C LEU A 638 -29.16 0.57 17.49
N TYR A 639 -29.15 0.46 18.82
CA TYR A 639 -28.31 -0.51 19.51
C TYR A 639 -28.91 -0.95 20.86
N ASP A 640 -28.62 -2.17 21.28
CA ASP A 640 -28.78 -2.61 22.66
C ASP A 640 -27.42 -3.07 23.21
N ASP A 641 -27.38 -3.79 24.34
CA ASP A 641 -26.11 -4.22 24.93
C ASP A 641 -25.38 -5.26 24.06
N ASN A 642 -26.07 -5.95 23.15
CA ASN A 642 -25.56 -7.11 22.42
C ASN A 642 -25.53 -6.92 20.89
N CYS A 643 -26.32 -5.99 20.36
CA CYS A 643 -26.54 -5.85 18.91
C CYS A 643 -26.55 -4.38 18.46
N PHE A 644 -26.00 -4.14 17.27
CA PHE A 644 -26.40 -3.00 16.45
C PHE A 644 -27.56 -3.40 15.55
N TYR A 645 -28.45 -2.45 15.27
CA TYR A 645 -29.51 -2.57 14.30
C TYR A 645 -29.35 -1.43 13.28
N VAL A 646 -29.31 -1.77 12.00
CA VAL A 646 -29.11 -0.81 10.92
C VAL A 646 -30.29 -0.90 9.96
N GLY A 647 -30.98 0.22 9.78
CA GLY A 647 -32.09 0.36 8.85
C GLY A 647 -31.72 1.36 7.75
N ILE A 648 -31.86 0.98 6.49
CA ILE A 648 -31.45 1.80 5.34
C ILE A 648 -32.62 1.93 4.37
N ASP A 649 -32.99 3.17 4.05
CA ASP A 649 -33.82 3.51 2.89
C ASP A 649 -32.89 3.85 1.71
N ALA A 650 -32.88 3.01 0.68
CA ALA A 650 -32.15 3.24 -0.56
C ALA A 650 -33.13 3.65 -1.67
N MET A 651 -33.22 4.95 -1.93
CA MET A 651 -34.17 5.50 -2.92
C MET A 651 -33.77 5.08 -4.34
N THR A 652 -34.76 5.05 -5.23
CA THR A 652 -34.63 4.62 -6.62
C THR A 652 -35.43 5.54 -7.55
N GLU A 653 -35.52 6.83 -7.25
CA GLU A 653 -36.38 7.78 -7.96
C GLU A 653 -35.86 8.09 -9.38
N HIS A 654 -34.55 7.99 -9.57
CA HIS A 654 -33.84 8.23 -10.84
C HIS A 654 -33.44 6.92 -11.53
N ALA A 655 -33.96 5.78 -11.06
CA ALA A 655 -33.75 4.48 -11.68
C ALA A 655 -34.27 4.47 -13.12
N TRP A 656 -33.39 4.11 -14.06
CA TRP A 656 -33.75 3.95 -15.47
C TRP A 656 -34.33 2.57 -15.79
N GLY A 657 -33.97 1.57 -14.98
CA GLY A 657 -34.41 0.19 -15.16
C GLY A 657 -34.55 -0.58 -13.84
N PRO A 658 -34.89 -1.88 -13.92
CA PRO A 658 -35.02 -2.73 -12.75
C PRO A 658 -33.74 -2.78 -11.91
N LEU A 659 -33.89 -2.99 -10.60
CA LEU A 659 -32.76 -3.17 -9.70
C LEU A 659 -31.91 -4.39 -10.12
N VAL A 660 -30.60 -4.21 -10.14
CA VAL A 660 -29.64 -5.23 -10.49
C VAL A 660 -29.35 -6.10 -9.27
N THR A 661 -29.61 -7.41 -9.38
CA THR A 661 -29.39 -8.40 -8.32
C THR A 661 -28.78 -9.69 -8.89
N HIS A 662 -27.54 -9.64 -9.36
CA HIS A 662 -26.83 -10.80 -9.90
C HIS A 662 -26.40 -11.79 -8.80
N ALA A 663 -25.99 -11.30 -7.64
CA ALA A 663 -25.59 -12.17 -6.53
C ALA A 663 -26.81 -12.87 -5.91
N LYS A 664 -26.73 -14.20 -5.75
CA LYS A 664 -27.80 -15.05 -5.22
C LYS A 664 -27.43 -15.83 -3.95
N THR A 665 -26.15 -15.85 -3.59
CA THR A 665 -25.62 -16.58 -2.44
C THR A 665 -24.86 -15.64 -1.52
N ARG A 666 -24.85 -15.96 -0.22
CA ARG A 666 -24.04 -15.26 0.78
C ARG A 666 -22.57 -15.20 0.32
N ASP A 667 -21.90 -14.08 0.60
CA ASP A 667 -20.48 -13.81 0.29
C ASP A 667 -20.12 -13.87 -1.21
N GLY A 668 -21.13 -13.81 -2.10
CA GLY A 668 -20.95 -13.62 -3.53
C GLY A 668 -20.46 -12.20 -3.90
N ALA A 669 -20.43 -11.88 -5.19
CA ALA A 669 -20.03 -10.57 -5.71
C ALA A 669 -21.09 -9.47 -5.51
N VAL A 670 -21.62 -9.32 -4.28
CA VAL A 670 -22.75 -8.44 -3.93
C VAL A 670 -22.48 -6.96 -4.30
N TRP A 671 -21.23 -6.52 -4.28
CA TRP A 671 -20.82 -5.15 -4.68
C TRP A 671 -21.05 -4.82 -6.17
N GLN A 672 -21.34 -5.82 -7.01
CA GLN A 672 -21.72 -5.61 -8.42
C GLN A 672 -23.21 -5.30 -8.60
N ASP A 673 -24.00 -5.45 -7.54
CA ASP A 673 -25.45 -5.26 -7.55
C ASP A 673 -25.85 -3.87 -7.06
N ASP A 674 -27.14 -3.54 -7.21
CA ASP A 674 -27.76 -2.49 -6.43
C ASP A 674 -27.71 -2.87 -4.95
N SER A 675 -26.77 -2.27 -4.24
CA SER A 675 -26.40 -2.64 -2.87
C SER A 675 -26.11 -1.44 -1.97
N VAL A 676 -26.14 -1.71 -0.67
CA VAL A 676 -25.69 -0.82 0.40
C VAL A 676 -24.58 -1.52 1.17
N GLU A 677 -23.59 -0.78 1.64
CA GLU A 677 -22.54 -1.33 2.48
C GLU A 677 -22.52 -0.64 3.84
N VAL A 678 -22.20 -1.41 4.88
CA VAL A 678 -22.11 -0.99 6.27
C VAL A 678 -20.74 -1.35 6.80
N PHE A 679 -20.07 -0.39 7.45
CA PHE A 679 -18.80 -0.61 8.11
C PHE A 679 -18.92 -0.26 9.58
N LEU A 680 -18.47 -1.14 10.48
CA LEU A 680 -18.40 -0.91 11.92
C LEU A 680 -16.96 -1.11 12.41
N VAL A 681 -16.46 -0.18 13.20
CA VAL A 681 -15.14 -0.26 13.85
C VAL A 681 -15.33 -0.22 15.36
N PRO A 682 -15.19 -1.37 16.05
CA PRO A 682 -15.21 -1.39 17.50
C PRO A 682 -14.02 -0.66 18.11
N PRO A 683 -14.11 -0.21 19.38
CA PRO A 683 -12.99 0.39 20.09
C PRO A 683 -11.75 -0.51 20.07
N GLY A 684 -10.63 0.02 19.55
CA GLY A 684 -9.34 -0.67 19.53
C GLY A 684 -9.26 -1.90 18.61
N LYS A 685 -10.18 -2.06 17.65
CA LYS A 685 -10.20 -3.19 16.71
C LYS A 685 -10.22 -2.71 15.25
N ASP A 686 -10.00 -3.64 14.32
CA ASP A 686 -10.18 -3.44 12.88
C ASP A 686 -11.65 -3.24 12.50
N TYR A 687 -11.89 -2.75 11.27
CA TYR A 687 -13.25 -2.65 10.73
C TYR A 687 -13.83 -4.00 10.29
N PHE A 688 -15.16 -4.09 10.42
CA PHE A 688 -15.99 -5.16 9.91
C PHE A 688 -16.93 -4.59 8.85
N HIS A 689 -17.26 -5.38 7.85
CA HIS A 689 -17.89 -4.93 6.62
C HIS A 689 -19.04 -5.86 6.24
N TRP A 690 -20.17 -5.25 5.87
CA TRP A 690 -21.33 -5.94 5.30
C TRP A 690 -21.74 -5.27 3.99
N ILE A 691 -22.10 -6.06 2.99
CA ILE A 691 -22.76 -5.58 1.76
C ILE A 691 -24.08 -6.29 1.65
N VAL A 692 -25.17 -5.57 1.35
CA VAL A 692 -26.49 -6.15 1.16
C VAL A 692 -27.06 -5.64 -0.15
N ASN A 693 -27.45 -6.54 -1.06
CA ASN A 693 -28.18 -6.14 -2.27
C ASN A 693 -29.69 -5.99 -2.02
N SER A 694 -30.40 -5.42 -2.99
CA SER A 694 -31.85 -5.23 -2.91
C SER A 694 -32.70 -6.52 -2.80
N ALA A 695 -32.11 -7.70 -3.01
CA ALA A 695 -32.75 -9.00 -2.77
C ALA A 695 -32.48 -9.57 -1.36
N GLY A 696 -31.69 -8.88 -0.52
CA GLY A 696 -31.34 -9.32 0.83
C GLY A 696 -30.23 -10.38 0.86
N VAL A 697 -29.55 -10.61 -0.25
CA VAL A 697 -28.32 -11.40 -0.27
C VAL A 697 -27.22 -10.53 0.33
N PHE A 698 -26.50 -11.08 1.32
CA PHE A 698 -25.48 -10.33 2.03
C PHE A 698 -24.09 -10.98 1.97
N TYR A 699 -23.10 -10.12 2.15
CA TYR A 699 -21.68 -10.42 2.27
C TYR A 699 -21.25 -9.95 3.66
N ASP A 700 -20.35 -10.68 4.32
CA ASP A 700 -19.66 -10.20 5.51
C ASP A 700 -18.15 -10.50 5.54
N ALA A 701 -17.38 -9.58 6.12
CA ALA A 701 -15.95 -9.75 6.27
C ALA A 701 -15.39 -8.98 7.48
N LYS A 702 -14.36 -9.54 8.13
CA LYS A 702 -13.43 -8.76 8.97
C LYS A 702 -12.37 -8.19 8.04
N THR A 703 -12.32 -6.87 7.88
CA THR A 703 -11.57 -6.19 6.82
C THR A 703 -11.96 -6.67 5.42
N ARG A 704 -11.20 -7.60 4.82
CA ARG A 704 -11.50 -8.29 3.56
C ARG A 704 -11.44 -9.82 3.68
N ASN A 705 -11.34 -10.34 4.90
CA ASN A 705 -11.32 -11.76 5.16
C ASN A 705 -12.76 -12.31 5.16
N LEU A 706 -13.08 -13.08 4.11
CA LEU A 706 -14.37 -13.73 3.86
C LEU A 706 -14.65 -14.95 4.75
N SER A 707 -13.67 -15.46 5.50
CA SER A 707 -13.92 -16.56 6.45
C SER A 707 -14.66 -16.09 7.71
N PHE A 708 -14.86 -14.79 7.86
CA PHE A 708 -15.53 -14.20 9.01
C PHE A 708 -17.04 -14.44 8.92
N ASP A 709 -17.61 -14.98 10.00
CA ASP A 709 -19.07 -15.08 10.17
C ASP A 709 -19.54 -14.10 11.24
N SER A 710 -20.23 -13.05 10.81
CA SER A 710 -20.81 -12.02 11.66
C SER A 710 -22.03 -12.48 12.45
N GLN A 711 -22.66 -13.59 12.04
CA GLN A 711 -23.96 -14.04 12.55
C GLN A 711 -25.06 -12.97 12.42
N ALA A 712 -24.91 -12.02 11.48
CA ALA A 712 -25.89 -10.98 11.24
C ALA A 712 -27.17 -11.55 10.63
N GLU A 713 -28.31 -11.01 11.04
CA GLU A 713 -29.61 -11.27 10.41
C GLU A 713 -29.94 -10.09 9.50
N VAL A 714 -30.28 -10.37 8.23
CA VAL A 714 -30.52 -9.34 7.22
C VAL A 714 -31.80 -9.66 6.45
N LYS A 715 -32.62 -8.62 6.23
CA LYS A 715 -33.72 -8.65 5.26
C LYS A 715 -33.73 -7.39 4.42
N ALA A 716 -34.12 -7.54 3.16
CA ALA A 716 -34.40 -6.43 2.27
C ALA A 716 -35.83 -6.52 1.75
N ARG A 717 -36.45 -5.37 1.49
CA ARG A 717 -37.80 -5.28 0.92
C ARG A 717 -37.79 -4.26 -0.21
N ILE A 718 -38.30 -4.66 -1.37
CA ILE A 718 -38.42 -3.77 -2.53
C ILE A 718 -39.77 -3.07 -2.46
N GLY A 719 -39.74 -1.74 -2.44
CA GLY A 719 -40.89 -0.86 -2.56
C GLY A 719 -41.03 -0.29 -3.97
N LYS A 720 -41.91 0.70 -4.13
CA LYS A 720 -42.18 1.34 -5.44
C LYS A 720 -41.09 2.34 -5.83
N ASP A 721 -40.56 3.06 -4.86
CA ASP A 721 -39.69 4.24 -4.98
C ASP A 721 -38.33 4.04 -4.27
N ARG A 722 -38.15 2.90 -3.62
CA ARG A 722 -36.96 2.53 -2.86
C ARG A 722 -36.90 1.03 -2.67
N TYR A 723 -35.75 0.53 -2.22
CA TYR A 723 -35.70 -0.68 -1.42
C TYR A 723 -35.13 -0.38 -0.05
N THR A 724 -35.52 -1.18 0.92
CA THR A 724 -35.09 -1.06 2.31
C THR A 724 -34.22 -2.23 2.69
N VAL A 725 -33.24 -1.98 3.56
CA VAL A 725 -32.42 -3.01 4.21
C VAL A 725 -32.54 -2.86 5.71
N GLU A 726 -32.79 -3.97 6.39
CA GLU A 726 -32.86 -4.06 7.83
C GLU A 726 -31.92 -5.16 8.30
N MET A 727 -31.03 -4.82 9.24
CA MET A 727 -29.97 -5.70 9.69
C MET A 727 -29.83 -5.66 11.21
N ARG A 728 -29.69 -6.84 11.83
CA ARG A 728 -29.23 -7.01 13.22
C ARG A 728 -27.83 -7.59 13.22
N VAL A 729 -26.88 -6.90 13.82
CA VAL A 729 -25.47 -7.29 13.93
C VAL A 729 -25.11 -7.59 15.38
N PRO A 730 -24.94 -8.87 15.77
CA PRO A 730 -24.41 -9.22 17.08
C PRO A 730 -22.97 -8.72 17.25
N VAL A 731 -22.62 -8.19 18.42
CA VAL A 731 -21.25 -7.67 18.67
C VAL A 731 -20.25 -8.71 19.16
N LYS A 732 -20.74 -9.87 19.63
CA LYS A 732 -19.88 -10.95 20.13
C LYS A 732 -18.91 -11.49 19.06
N PRO A 733 -19.34 -11.76 17.79
CA PRO A 733 -18.42 -12.14 16.72
C PRO A 733 -17.39 -11.05 16.38
N LEU A 734 -17.68 -9.78 16.67
CA LEU A 734 -16.75 -8.65 16.52
C LEU A 734 -15.68 -8.62 17.63
N GLY A 735 -15.71 -9.59 18.55
CA GLY A 735 -14.81 -9.66 19.71
C GLY A 735 -15.15 -8.65 20.80
N VAL A 736 -16.40 -8.19 20.87
CA VAL A 736 -16.91 -7.26 21.89
C VAL A 736 -17.90 -7.99 22.77
N LEU A 737 -17.75 -7.88 24.09
CA LEU A 737 -18.63 -8.56 25.05
C LEU A 737 -20.01 -7.89 25.16
N LYS A 738 -20.03 -6.55 25.20
CA LYS A 738 -21.24 -5.73 25.20
C LYS A 738 -20.94 -4.34 24.66
N ILE A 739 -21.94 -3.69 24.08
CA ILE A 739 -21.89 -2.27 23.76
C ILE A 739 -22.07 -1.50 25.07
N SER A 740 -21.07 -0.69 25.45
CA SER A 740 -21.17 0.17 26.63
C SER A 740 -21.44 1.62 26.21
N GLU A 741 -22.28 2.32 26.96
CA GLU A 741 -22.48 3.76 26.76
C GLU A 741 -21.11 4.48 26.91
N GLY A 742 -20.82 5.40 25.98
CA GLY A 742 -19.51 6.07 25.89
C GLY A 742 -18.40 5.31 25.14
N ASP A 743 -18.66 4.12 24.58
CA ASP A 743 -17.72 3.45 23.68
C ASP A 743 -17.54 4.23 22.37
N LEU A 744 -16.29 4.42 21.94
CA LEU A 744 -15.96 5.12 20.70
C LEU A 744 -15.96 4.17 19.50
N TRP A 745 -17.15 3.90 18.98
CA TRP A 745 -17.32 3.20 17.70
C TRP A 745 -17.12 4.15 16.53
N LYS A 746 -16.59 3.65 15.41
CA LYS A 746 -16.71 4.34 14.11
C LYS A 746 -17.65 3.56 13.19
N MET A 747 -18.34 4.29 12.32
CA MET A 747 -19.26 3.73 11.35
C MET A 747 -19.13 4.45 10.00
N HIS A 748 -19.38 3.71 8.93
CA HIS A 748 -19.45 4.25 7.57
C HIS A 748 -20.50 3.51 6.75
N PHE A 749 -21.06 4.19 5.77
CA PHE A 749 -22.14 3.68 4.94
C PHE A 749 -21.96 4.09 3.49
N THR A 750 -22.17 3.15 2.56
CA THR A 750 -22.04 3.36 1.11
C THR A 750 -23.25 2.80 0.36
N ARG A 751 -23.42 3.24 -0.88
CA ARG A 751 -24.49 2.86 -1.79
C ARG A 751 -23.91 2.69 -3.20
N GLU A 752 -24.15 1.54 -3.82
CA GLU A 752 -23.85 1.29 -5.23
C GLU A 752 -25.16 1.20 -6.02
N CYS A 753 -25.37 2.14 -6.95
CA CYS A 753 -26.48 2.13 -7.90
C CYS A 753 -26.02 1.53 -9.24
N ARG A 754 -26.77 0.59 -9.80
CA ARG A 754 -26.40 -0.13 -11.04
C ARG A 754 -27.44 -0.03 -12.17
N ASN A 755 -28.55 0.64 -11.92
CA ASN A 755 -29.70 0.73 -12.80
C ASN A 755 -29.98 2.16 -13.31
N LEU A 756 -28.93 2.94 -13.58
CA LEU A 756 -29.02 4.33 -14.03
C LEU A 756 -29.03 4.49 -15.57
N GLN A 757 -29.48 5.64 -16.05
CA GLN A 757 -29.60 5.93 -17.49
C GLN A 757 -28.21 6.12 -18.16
N PRO A 758 -27.95 5.52 -19.33
CA PRO A 758 -26.75 5.80 -20.12
C PRO A 758 -26.57 7.31 -20.41
N PRO A 759 -25.32 7.83 -20.44
CA PRO A 759 -24.07 7.09 -20.43
C PRO A 759 -23.57 6.69 -19.04
N LYS A 760 -24.14 7.23 -17.95
CA LYS A 760 -23.77 6.88 -16.57
C LYS A 760 -24.64 5.73 -16.07
N THR A 761 -24.25 4.50 -16.36
CA THR A 761 -25.04 3.30 -16.00
C THR A 761 -24.88 2.87 -14.54
N SER A 762 -23.94 3.44 -13.80
CA SER A 762 -23.76 3.17 -12.36
C SER A 762 -23.17 4.36 -11.61
N SER A 763 -23.40 4.40 -10.30
CA SER A 763 -22.89 5.44 -9.42
C SER A 763 -22.68 4.90 -8.01
N GLY A 764 -21.53 5.21 -7.42
CA GLY A 764 -21.24 4.91 -6.02
C GLY A 764 -21.33 6.19 -5.18
N SER A 765 -22.06 6.15 -4.07
CA SER A 765 -22.14 7.25 -3.11
C SER A 765 -21.88 6.75 -1.68
N SER A 766 -21.53 7.68 -0.80
CA SER A 766 -21.28 7.39 0.61
C SER A 766 -21.41 8.65 1.44
N ILE A 767 -21.50 8.51 2.76
CA ILE A 767 -21.49 9.66 3.66
C ILE A 767 -20.22 10.50 3.40
N ASP A 768 -20.41 11.79 3.13
CA ASP A 768 -19.37 12.75 2.73
C ASP A 768 -18.57 12.39 1.46
N GLY A 769 -19.02 11.39 0.70
CA GLY A 769 -18.31 10.88 -0.47
C GLY A 769 -16.98 10.22 -0.10
N VAL A 770 -16.80 9.74 1.12
CA VAL A 770 -15.60 9.01 1.57
C VAL A 770 -15.58 7.60 0.95
N PRO A 771 -14.49 7.20 0.25
CA PRO A 771 -14.40 5.84 -0.31
C PRO A 771 -14.53 4.74 0.75
N PRO A 772 -15.04 3.55 0.40
CA PRO A 772 -15.07 2.40 1.30
C PRO A 772 -13.64 2.00 1.71
N HIS A 773 -13.52 1.30 2.85
CA HIS A 773 -12.25 0.79 3.39
C HIS A 773 -11.22 1.86 3.84
N GLU A 774 -11.56 3.15 3.85
CA GLU A 774 -10.73 4.21 4.46
C GLU A 774 -11.11 4.43 5.94
N GLU A 775 -10.83 3.45 6.81
CA GLU A 775 -11.28 3.45 8.22
C GLU A 775 -10.89 4.70 9.05
N SER A 776 -9.83 5.40 8.64
CA SER A 776 -9.36 6.62 9.28
C SER A 776 -10.31 7.79 9.09
N LEU A 777 -11.15 7.73 8.05
CA LEU A 777 -12.15 8.73 7.70
C LEU A 777 -13.56 8.36 8.16
N PHE A 778 -13.77 7.18 8.74
CA PHE A 778 -15.08 6.77 9.23
C PHE A 778 -15.50 7.65 10.41
N ARG A 779 -16.79 7.97 10.46
CA ARG A 779 -17.34 8.88 11.48
C ARG A 779 -17.50 8.15 12.80
N LYS A 780 -17.29 8.87 13.91
CA LYS A 780 -17.60 8.34 15.24
C LYS A 780 -19.12 8.20 15.41
N ALA A 781 -19.58 7.18 16.11
CA ALA A 781 -20.97 7.04 16.54
C ALA A 781 -21.16 7.54 17.97
N SER A 782 -22.28 8.22 18.24
CA SER A 782 -22.62 8.72 19.57
C SER A 782 -23.47 7.66 20.26
N LEU A 783 -22.85 6.88 21.14
CA LEU A 783 -23.55 5.85 21.92
C LEU A 783 -23.79 6.38 23.33
N GLY A 784 -25.05 6.61 23.66
CA GLY A 784 -25.50 6.90 25.02
C GLY A 784 -26.79 7.71 25.06
N THR A 785 -27.24 8.05 26.27
CA THR A 785 -28.38 8.95 26.44
C THR A 785 -27.92 10.40 26.40
N PRO A 786 -28.47 11.28 25.54
CA PRO A 786 -28.09 12.69 25.53
C PRO A 786 -28.26 13.35 26.91
N VAL A 787 -27.19 13.95 27.41
CA VAL A 787 -27.22 14.75 28.65
C VAL A 787 -27.30 16.24 28.35
N THR A 788 -26.86 16.69 27.17
CA THR A 788 -27.17 18.05 26.67
C THR A 788 -28.47 18.04 25.86
N LYS A 789 -29.41 18.94 26.20
CA LYS A 789 -30.64 19.12 25.41
C LYS A 789 -30.40 20.11 24.28
N ASN A 790 -30.93 19.82 23.09
CA ASN A 790 -30.85 20.71 21.92
C ASN A 790 -29.41 21.14 21.58
N GLY A 791 -28.44 20.22 21.70
CA GLY A 791 -27.02 20.49 21.48
C GLY A 791 -26.62 20.81 20.04
N ASN A 792 -27.53 20.62 19.07
CA ASN A 792 -27.38 21.04 17.68
C ASN A 792 -28.02 22.42 17.40
N PHE A 793 -28.61 23.03 18.43
CA PHE A 793 -29.25 24.34 18.40
C PHE A 793 -30.46 24.48 17.45
N SER A 794 -31.03 23.37 16.97
CA SER A 794 -32.08 23.42 15.94
C SER A 794 -33.41 23.96 16.45
N GLU A 795 -33.75 23.71 17.72
CA GLU A 795 -34.98 24.25 18.33
C GLU A 795 -34.73 25.64 18.92
N THR A 796 -35.49 26.65 18.50
CA THR A 796 -35.37 28.01 19.02
C THR A 796 -36.65 28.46 19.73
N VAL A 797 -36.50 29.30 20.74
CA VAL A 797 -37.61 29.94 21.48
C VAL A 797 -37.36 31.44 21.57
N LYS A 798 -38.43 32.23 21.73
CA LYS A 798 -38.30 33.67 22.00
C LYS A 798 -37.56 33.89 23.33
N VAL A 799 -36.63 34.83 23.34
CA VAL A 799 -35.89 35.20 24.55
C VAL A 799 -36.85 35.90 25.53
N PRO A 800 -36.96 35.43 26.79
CA PRO A 800 -37.79 36.07 27.81
C PRO A 800 -37.35 37.52 28.06
N GLU A 801 -38.30 38.39 28.38
CA GLU A 801 -38.07 39.83 28.54
C GLU A 801 -36.98 40.16 29.57
N ASN A 802 -36.94 39.42 30.68
CA ASN A 802 -35.94 39.57 31.73
C ASN A 802 -34.50 39.22 31.29
N ASP A 803 -34.36 38.36 30.27
CA ASP A 803 -33.07 37.87 29.76
C ASP A 803 -32.57 38.71 28.56
N ARG A 804 -33.43 39.56 27.95
CA ARG A 804 -33.08 40.36 26.75
C ARG A 804 -31.88 41.28 26.95
N LYS A 805 -31.71 41.85 28.14
CA LYS A 805 -30.56 42.73 28.46
C LYS A 805 -29.20 42.03 28.37
N HIS A 806 -29.19 40.69 28.35
CA HIS A 806 -27.97 39.87 28.27
C HIS A 806 -27.84 39.15 26.92
N MET A 807 -28.78 39.32 25.99
CA MET A 807 -28.87 38.59 24.74
C MET A 807 -28.82 39.54 23.54
N LYS A 808 -28.21 39.12 22.43
CA LYS A 808 -28.12 39.91 21.20
C LYS A 808 -29.07 39.41 20.10
N SER A 809 -30.10 38.66 20.47
CA SER A 809 -31.07 38.08 19.54
C SER A 809 -32.43 37.93 20.22
N ASP A 810 -33.51 38.11 19.46
CA ASP A 810 -34.89 37.96 19.95
C ASP A 810 -35.32 36.50 20.12
N GLU A 811 -34.61 35.59 19.46
CA GLU A 811 -34.75 34.14 19.57
C GLU A 811 -33.41 33.51 19.92
N PHE A 812 -33.46 32.41 20.69
CA PHE A 812 -32.26 31.67 21.09
C PHE A 812 -32.55 30.17 21.20
N PRO A 813 -31.53 29.30 21.12
CA PRO A 813 -31.74 27.86 21.22
C PRO A 813 -32.40 27.46 22.54
N ARG A 814 -33.46 26.66 22.46
CA ARG A 814 -34.19 26.13 23.63
C ARG A 814 -33.23 25.38 24.56
N TYR A 815 -33.35 25.58 25.86
CA TYR A 815 -32.49 25.02 26.93
C TYR A 815 -31.08 25.63 27.05
N TRP A 816 -30.73 26.61 26.23
CA TRP A 816 -29.46 27.32 26.30
C TRP A 816 -29.68 28.76 26.77
N LYS A 817 -28.74 29.28 27.56
CA LYS A 817 -28.74 30.67 28.05
C LYS A 817 -27.35 31.27 27.90
N ALA A 818 -27.28 32.55 27.59
CA ALA A 818 -26.02 33.24 27.39
C ALA A 818 -26.01 34.65 28.01
N TYR A 819 -24.80 35.18 28.18
CA TYR A 819 -24.50 36.59 28.36
C TYR A 819 -23.63 37.01 27.18
N GLY A 820 -24.13 37.92 26.35
CA GLY A 820 -23.50 38.33 25.10
C GLY A 820 -23.66 37.32 23.95
N GLY A 821 -24.64 36.42 24.00
CA GLY A 821 -24.89 35.43 22.95
C GLY A 821 -25.75 35.98 21.79
N ARG A 822 -25.38 35.63 20.55
CA ARG A 822 -26.12 35.94 19.33
C ARG A 822 -26.42 34.66 18.54
N LEU A 823 -27.68 34.45 18.18
CA LEU A 823 -28.08 33.36 17.29
C LEU A 823 -27.76 33.73 15.84
N ILE A 824 -27.06 32.85 15.14
CA ILE A 824 -26.77 32.96 13.70
C ILE A 824 -27.51 31.84 12.98
N LYS A 825 -28.31 32.20 11.96
CA LYS A 825 -28.99 31.25 11.06
C LYS A 825 -28.29 31.29 9.71
N SER A 826 -27.63 30.21 9.29
CA SER A 826 -26.88 30.15 8.03
C SER A 826 -26.88 28.73 7.45
N GLY A 827 -27.15 28.59 6.14
CA GLY A 827 -27.11 27.29 5.45
C GLY A 827 -28.07 26.24 6.02
N GLY A 828 -29.24 26.66 6.52
CA GLY A 828 -30.22 25.77 7.15
C GLY A 828 -29.83 25.27 8.55
N ARG A 829 -28.78 25.83 9.17
CA ARG A 829 -28.33 25.46 10.53
C ARG A 829 -28.26 26.68 11.44
N ASN A 830 -28.45 26.44 12.73
CA ASN A 830 -28.31 27.42 13.80
C ASN A 830 -26.93 27.33 14.44
N LYS A 831 -26.33 28.47 14.77
CA LYS A 831 -25.05 28.59 15.48
C LYS A 831 -25.17 29.65 16.57
N ILE A 832 -24.33 29.56 17.59
CA ILE A 832 -24.26 30.56 18.66
C ILE A 832 -22.94 31.30 18.53
N GLU A 833 -22.97 32.58 18.19
CA GLU A 833 -21.83 33.46 18.45
C GLU A 833 -21.84 33.89 19.91
N LEU A 834 -20.69 33.78 20.56
CA LEU A 834 -20.50 33.96 21.97
C LEU A 834 -19.38 34.96 22.24
N GLU A 835 -19.71 36.03 22.96
CA GLU A 835 -18.74 37.05 23.36
C GLU A 835 -18.23 36.87 24.79
N ASP A 836 -19.07 36.40 25.71
CA ASP A 836 -18.68 36.21 27.12
C ASP A 836 -19.01 34.79 27.57
N TYR A 837 -20.29 34.49 27.81
CA TYR A 837 -20.62 33.32 28.61
C TYR A 837 -21.89 32.60 28.16
N LEU A 838 -21.86 31.26 28.11
CA LEU A 838 -22.97 30.40 27.66
C LEU A 838 -23.09 29.22 28.64
N TYR A 839 -24.31 28.78 28.90
CA TYR A 839 -24.54 27.60 29.74
C TYR A 839 -25.81 26.83 29.39
N THR A 840 -25.83 25.54 29.77
CA THR A 840 -27.00 24.66 29.67
C THR A 840 -27.00 23.64 30.81
N LEU A 841 -28.18 23.21 31.27
CA LEU A 841 -28.31 22.22 32.33
C LEU A 841 -28.15 20.80 31.77
N LEU A 842 -27.28 19.99 32.39
CA LEU A 842 -27.10 18.59 32.03
C LEU A 842 -28.22 17.73 32.65
N THR A 843 -28.75 16.80 31.86
CA THR A 843 -29.78 15.84 32.29
C THR A 843 -29.12 14.56 32.79
N LEU A 844 -28.69 14.57 34.05
CA LEU A 844 -28.03 13.45 34.71
C LEU A 844 -29.01 12.65 35.59
N PRO A 845 -28.88 11.31 35.67
CA PRO A 845 -29.71 10.50 36.54
C PRO A 845 -29.38 10.80 38.01
N GLN A 846 -30.40 10.90 38.85
CA GLN A 846 -30.23 11.08 40.30
C GLN A 846 -30.15 9.70 40.98
N ASN A 847 -29.09 8.95 40.68
CA ASN A 847 -28.88 7.60 41.22
C ASN A 847 -27.59 7.51 42.07
N GLY A 848 -27.41 6.38 42.75
CA GLY A 848 -26.31 6.15 43.70
C GLY A 848 -24.96 5.78 43.09
N SER A 849 -24.80 5.87 41.77
CA SER A 849 -23.58 5.48 41.06
C SER A 849 -22.99 6.64 40.27
N PRO A 850 -21.65 6.72 40.11
CA PRO A 850 -21.04 7.70 39.21
C PRO A 850 -21.50 7.52 37.76
N VAL A 851 -21.56 8.61 37.01
CA VAL A 851 -22.03 8.64 35.62
C VAL A 851 -20.95 9.22 34.73
N ARG A 852 -20.40 8.42 33.82
CA ARG A 852 -19.50 8.95 32.77
C ARG A 852 -20.32 9.77 31.78
N ILE A 853 -19.83 10.94 31.41
CA ILE A 853 -20.36 11.76 30.34
C ILE A 853 -19.25 12.06 29.33
N ALA A 854 -19.56 11.92 28.06
CA ALA A 854 -18.61 12.18 26.98
C ALA A 854 -19.33 12.85 25.80
N GLY A 855 -18.60 13.68 25.05
CA GLY A 855 -19.20 14.42 23.96
C GLY A 855 -18.22 15.21 23.13
N THR A 856 -18.76 15.97 22.20
CA THR A 856 -17.98 16.85 21.31
C THR A 856 -18.60 18.23 21.25
N LEU A 857 -17.76 19.25 21.44
CA LEU A 857 -18.04 20.65 21.14
C LEU A 857 -17.47 20.97 19.76
N VAL A 858 -18.28 21.53 18.85
CA VAL A 858 -17.79 22.08 17.58
C VAL A 858 -17.81 23.60 17.68
N ALA A 859 -16.63 24.23 17.57
CA ALA A 859 -16.51 25.68 17.64
C ALA A 859 -15.42 26.23 16.70
N SER A 860 -15.62 27.45 16.22
CA SER A 860 -14.63 28.28 15.51
C SER A 860 -14.50 29.64 16.20
N GLY A 861 -13.52 30.44 15.79
CA GLY A 861 -13.35 31.77 16.32
C GLY A 861 -11.91 32.27 16.35
N SER A 862 -11.71 33.33 17.12
CA SER A 862 -10.40 33.86 17.50
C SER A 862 -10.33 33.90 19.02
N GLY A 863 -9.17 33.58 19.60
CA GLY A 863 -8.99 33.53 21.05
C GLY A 863 -9.18 32.15 21.66
N THR A 864 -9.64 32.10 22.91
CA THR A 864 -9.76 30.87 23.70
C THR A 864 -11.18 30.65 24.19
N LEU A 865 -11.60 29.39 24.28
CA LEU A 865 -12.87 28.97 24.82
C LEU A 865 -12.64 27.98 25.96
N LYS A 866 -12.97 28.40 27.17
CA LYS A 866 -12.91 27.55 28.36
C LYS A 866 -14.24 26.86 28.58
N VAL A 867 -14.20 25.55 28.80
CA VAL A 867 -15.38 24.71 29.02
C VAL A 867 -15.25 24.03 30.37
N TYR A 868 -16.27 24.16 31.20
CA TYR A 868 -16.26 23.63 32.55
C TYR A 868 -17.67 23.28 33.01
N LEU A 869 -17.79 22.50 34.08
CA LEU A 869 -19.06 22.28 34.75
C LEU A 869 -19.16 23.21 35.95
N SER A 870 -20.38 23.61 36.31
CA SER A 870 -20.68 24.19 37.61
C SER A 870 -21.84 23.43 38.22
N GLY A 871 -21.70 22.91 39.43
CA GLY A 871 -22.69 22.00 39.96
C GLY A 871 -22.59 21.71 41.44
N CYS A 872 -23.45 20.79 41.86
CA CYS A 872 -23.65 20.40 43.25
C CYS A 872 -23.98 18.92 43.38
N ILE A 873 -23.94 18.39 44.61
CA ILE A 873 -24.43 17.04 44.94
C ILE A 873 -25.69 17.19 45.79
N ARG A 874 -26.79 16.54 45.39
CA ARG A 874 -28.08 16.58 46.09
C ARG A 874 -28.64 15.17 46.24
N LYS A 875 -28.32 14.55 47.39
CA LYS A 875 -28.81 13.22 47.74
C LYS A 875 -30.33 13.23 47.97
N PRO A 876 -31.03 12.09 47.83
CA PRO A 876 -32.45 12.00 48.15
C PRO A 876 -32.74 12.53 49.57
N GLY A 877 -33.68 13.48 49.68
CA GLY A 877 -34.05 14.14 50.94
C GLY A 877 -33.33 15.48 51.22
N ASP A 878 -32.34 15.87 50.41
CA ASP A 878 -31.67 17.18 50.51
C ASP A 878 -32.55 18.29 49.92
N GLN A 879 -32.98 19.23 50.78
CA GLN A 879 -33.88 20.34 50.42
C GLN A 879 -33.14 21.60 49.94
N ARG A 880 -31.79 21.58 49.91
CA ARG A 880 -31.01 22.73 49.45
C ARG A 880 -31.19 22.92 47.94
N GLY A 881 -31.41 24.17 47.53
CA GLY A 881 -31.45 24.54 46.10
C GLY A 881 -30.12 24.28 45.38
N PHE A 882 -30.10 24.51 44.07
CA PHE A 882 -28.89 24.33 43.26
C PHE A 882 -27.72 25.15 43.80
N GLY A 883 -26.53 24.54 43.91
CA GLY A 883 -25.30 25.18 44.34
C GLY A 883 -24.21 25.08 43.28
N ASN A 884 -23.20 25.94 43.37
CA ASN A 884 -22.04 25.97 42.47
C ASN A 884 -20.77 25.46 43.18
N GLU A 885 -20.91 24.45 44.06
CA GLU A 885 -19.81 23.97 44.92
C GLU A 885 -18.76 23.16 44.14
N LEU A 886 -19.11 22.59 42.99
CA LEU A 886 -18.24 21.80 42.13
C LEU A 886 -17.99 22.53 40.81
N LYS A 887 -16.72 22.74 40.45
CA LYS A 887 -16.33 23.44 39.21
C LYS A 887 -15.21 22.75 38.41
N PRO A 888 -15.39 21.50 37.96
CA PRO A 888 -14.38 20.80 37.17
C PRO A 888 -14.23 21.45 35.78
N VAL A 889 -12.99 21.65 35.34
CA VAL A 889 -12.68 22.17 33.99
C VAL A 889 -12.59 20.98 33.02
N LEU A 890 -13.37 21.04 31.95
CA LEU A 890 -13.37 20.01 30.91
C LEU A 890 -12.33 20.28 29.82
N GLY A 891 -12.01 21.56 29.58
CA GLY A 891 -10.94 21.93 28.66
C GLY A 891 -10.82 23.44 28.47
N GLU A 892 -9.69 23.85 27.90
CA GLU A 892 -9.42 25.22 27.48
C GLU A 892 -8.84 25.17 26.06
N PHE A 893 -9.58 25.70 25.10
CA PHE A 893 -9.35 25.46 23.68
C PHE A 893 -8.98 26.74 22.95
N VAL A 894 -7.87 26.72 22.21
CA VAL A 894 -7.51 27.82 21.28
C VAL A 894 -8.35 27.65 20.02
N LEU A 895 -9.17 28.64 19.70
CA LEU A 895 -10.06 28.62 18.56
C LEU A 895 -9.32 29.02 17.28
N THR A 896 -9.78 28.46 16.16
CA THR A 896 -9.33 28.84 14.81
C THR A 896 -10.52 29.32 13.98
N GLU A 897 -10.26 30.10 12.93
CA GLU A 897 -11.32 30.65 12.07
C GLU A 897 -12.23 29.57 11.45
N LYS A 898 -11.71 28.34 11.30
CA LYS A 898 -12.48 27.20 10.80
C LYS A 898 -13.05 26.37 11.97
N PRO A 899 -14.28 25.87 11.84
CA PRO A 899 -14.88 24.98 12.85
C PRO A 899 -13.98 23.79 13.14
N SER A 900 -13.75 23.55 14.42
CA SER A 900 -12.96 22.44 14.95
C SER A 900 -13.74 21.72 16.06
N ALA A 901 -13.53 20.42 16.17
CA ALA A 901 -14.17 19.57 17.18
C ALA A 901 -13.26 19.40 18.40
N TYR A 902 -13.81 19.63 19.59
CA TYR A 902 -13.13 19.53 20.87
C TYR A 902 -13.82 18.44 21.71
N PRO A 903 -13.14 17.34 22.05
CA PRO A 903 -13.70 16.31 22.89
C PRO A 903 -13.89 16.82 24.32
N LEU A 904 -15.00 16.43 24.95
CA LEU A 904 -15.32 16.72 26.34
C LEU A 904 -15.59 15.40 27.05
N GLU A 905 -15.01 15.19 28.23
CA GLU A 905 -15.25 14.00 29.03
C GLU A 905 -15.17 14.31 30.52
N TYR A 906 -16.05 13.69 31.30
CA TYR A 906 -16.04 13.78 32.76
C TYR A 906 -16.75 12.58 33.38
N THR A 907 -16.37 12.19 34.61
CA THR A 907 -17.17 11.26 35.42
C THR A 907 -17.86 12.04 36.52
N ALA A 908 -19.18 12.18 36.38
CA ALA A 908 -20.02 12.89 37.31
C ALA A 908 -20.26 12.06 38.58
N GLU A 909 -20.13 12.69 39.74
CA GLU A 909 -20.34 12.06 41.04
C GLU A 909 -21.81 11.60 41.23
N PRO A 910 -22.08 10.59 42.08
CA PRO A 910 -23.44 10.18 42.41
C PRO A 910 -24.30 11.36 42.88
N TYR A 911 -25.55 11.43 42.43
CA TYR A 911 -26.50 12.50 42.75
C TYR A 911 -26.04 13.92 42.39
N SER A 912 -25.10 14.05 41.45
CA SER A 912 -24.66 15.36 40.99
C SER A 912 -25.65 16.02 40.04
N GLN A 913 -25.64 17.35 40.05
CA GLN A 913 -26.36 18.19 39.11
C GLN A 913 -25.38 19.23 38.58
N TYR A 914 -25.26 19.35 37.26
CA TYR A 914 -24.28 20.25 36.63
C TYR A 914 -24.92 21.11 35.55
N TYR A 915 -24.55 22.38 35.51
CA TYR A 915 -24.53 23.16 34.28
C TYR A 915 -23.23 22.90 33.54
N LEU A 916 -23.31 22.77 32.22
CA LEU A 916 -22.18 22.86 31.31
C LEU A 916 -22.03 24.31 30.87
N GLU A 917 -20.85 24.87 31.07
CA GLU A 917 -20.58 26.30 30.93
C GLU A 917 -19.40 26.56 29.99
N PHE A 918 -19.50 27.64 29.23
CA PHE A 918 -18.53 28.06 28.23
C PHE A 918 -18.19 29.53 28.47
N LYS A 919 -16.90 29.84 28.47
CA LYS A 919 -16.40 31.21 28.61
C LYS A 919 -15.43 31.54 27.49
N ALA A 920 -15.79 32.52 26.67
CA ALA A 920 -14.93 33.05 25.62
C ALA A 920 -13.97 34.10 26.19
N ALA A 921 -12.71 34.07 25.77
CA ALA A 921 -11.70 35.06 26.18
C ALA A 921 -10.72 35.36 25.04
N GLY A 922 -10.37 36.64 24.87
CA GLY A 922 -9.35 37.07 23.89
C GLY A 922 -9.80 37.03 22.42
N GLY A 923 -11.10 37.01 22.14
CA GLY A 923 -11.66 37.07 20.79
C GLY A 923 -13.11 36.60 20.73
N LYS A 924 -13.62 36.21 19.55
CA LYS A 924 -15.00 35.75 19.35
C LYS A 924 -15.07 34.24 19.22
N ALA A 925 -16.01 33.59 19.90
CA ALA A 925 -16.29 32.18 19.71
C ALA A 925 -17.60 31.98 18.93
N VAL A 926 -17.64 31.01 18.03
CA VAL A 926 -18.85 30.57 17.32
C VAL A 926 -19.01 29.08 17.54
N LEU A 927 -20.03 28.70 18.29
CA LEU A 927 -20.36 27.32 18.58
C LEU A 927 -21.37 26.81 17.56
N GLU A 928 -21.06 25.70 16.91
CA GLU A 928 -21.92 25.06 15.92
C GLU A 928 -22.74 23.90 16.52
N SER A 929 -22.17 23.20 17.51
CA SER A 929 -22.90 22.20 18.30
C SER A 929 -22.15 21.85 19.57
N CYS A 930 -22.85 21.34 20.58
CA CYS A 930 -22.29 20.68 21.74
C CYS A 930 -23.18 19.51 22.16
N VAL A 931 -22.76 18.30 21.80
CA VAL A 931 -23.50 17.06 22.07
C VAL A 931 -22.71 16.25 23.09
N MET A 932 -23.29 16.03 24.25
CA MET A 932 -22.77 15.12 25.27
C MET A 932 -23.80 14.04 25.57
N THR A 933 -23.33 12.81 25.76
CA THR A 933 -24.10 11.64 26.18
C THR A 933 -23.53 11.08 27.47
N ARG A 934 -24.37 10.36 28.22
CA ARG A 934 -23.95 9.45 29.29
C ARG A 934 -24.00 8.01 28.83
#